data_AF-A0A4Y9RHX1-F1
#
_entry.id   AF-A0A4Y9RHX1-F1
#
_cell.length_a   1.000
_cell.length_b   1.000
_cell.length_c   1.000
_cell.angle_alpha   90.00
_cell.angle_beta   90.00
_cell.angle_gamma   90.00
#
_symmetry.space_group_name_H-M   'P 1'
#
loop_
_entity.id
_entity.type
_entity.pdbx_description
1 polymer ?
#
loop_
_entity_poly.entity_id
_entity_poly.type
_entity_poly.pdbx_seq_one_letter_code
_entity_poly.pdbx_strand_id
1 'polypeptide(L)'
;MLSDDIAWLGKEHGQLAPRVRAGLGLLLASSDWTWWHQPDTTYTAMQQLTRRSGILHWGGDAAVLSAHQWLPAPRARQIADAFDHVLGRLNVPRLRIGKEVWDWSTVGQMHGIRSDLAKVMPLERIFCEWPSYTRRRVGPSQFPTPSATERNGTDIRAADLLAAASPDTDWEYSSRFEIAIGTLAELLSRQQTVQLAIVLEDDPDLALRHAAGIRRATSAACALRLGSNLDELPAWLATFADAWLNGIPIDDALLWTNRLSAVQGEIIASTSSFILGSRRFFDPIIAFKSAPHAPQQRVQEDRLMPVAVYSPPPVVRVLHADAMQDGHCLDVFPLAGTVHLHVNIQPKSPLHRDRLAFPDNEVHWEGDRKRLQVHMTELGKRPVTVPIEVPRAGASEVAEFAYDVIPGQSIDLRFLVSDGARILQTARMQGEPGSAISFFIEAINTPLELEKSSFDLAMLVNDSLGGQPSATVLSSSGISLTVLDGHDIVNARRDFLETLQTSVKFPSKDIVDTLFKLASKGRTLFKAIKTSIPEWPAQLKRVQLMTPSNAFFPIEYLYCAPMPENTKAGLCPDRAGCLAAGVARHPCSIRENATSLCPMNFLGVTTVVERQTWDPTKPKSVFLSEPKQLAERHCISDLSRAAFAASNRA
;
A
#
# COMPACT_ATOMS: atom_id res chain seq x y z
N MET A 1 14.54 9.60 -22.82
CA MET A 1 14.50 8.24 -23.40
C MET A 1 14.30 7.25 -22.26
N LEU A 2 13.28 6.40 -22.37
CA LEU A 2 13.09 5.28 -21.44
C LEU A 2 14.18 4.23 -21.74
N SER A 3 15.15 4.10 -20.84
CA SER A 3 16.10 3.00 -20.64
C SER A 3 17.12 2.60 -21.72
N ASP A 4 18.18 1.93 -21.26
CA ASP A 4 19.16 1.19 -22.06
C ASP A 4 18.58 -0.19 -22.44
N ASP A 5 17.59 -0.17 -23.33
CA ASP A 5 16.84 -1.38 -23.76
C ASP A 5 17.77 -2.43 -24.41
N ILE A 6 18.87 -1.98 -25.03
CA ILE A 6 19.89 -2.85 -25.62
C ILE A 6 20.72 -3.53 -24.54
N ALA A 7 21.13 -2.84 -23.48
CA ALA A 7 21.82 -3.48 -22.36
C ALA A 7 20.92 -4.50 -21.64
N TRP A 8 19.61 -4.23 -21.57
CA TRP A 8 18.66 -5.11 -20.91
C TRP A 8 18.37 -6.40 -21.70
N LEU A 9 17.95 -6.28 -22.97
CA LEU A 9 17.48 -7.43 -23.76
C LEU A 9 18.55 -7.99 -24.71
N GLY A 10 19.69 -7.29 -24.83
CA GLY A 10 20.71 -7.56 -25.83
C GLY A 10 20.41 -6.88 -27.17
N LYS A 11 21.45 -6.76 -28.00
CA LYS A 11 21.38 -6.08 -29.32
C LYS A 11 20.29 -6.63 -30.24
N GLU A 12 20.07 -7.94 -30.20
CA GLU A 12 19.09 -8.62 -31.07
C GLU A 12 17.65 -8.40 -30.64
N HIS A 13 17.41 -8.12 -29.35
CA HIS A 13 16.06 -8.08 -28.77
C HIS A 13 15.69 -6.74 -28.14
N GLY A 14 16.58 -5.73 -28.14
CA GLY A 14 16.29 -4.41 -27.58
C GLY A 14 15.00 -3.79 -28.13
N GLN A 15 14.69 -4.05 -29.41
CA GLN A 15 13.44 -3.62 -30.07
C GLN A 15 12.15 -4.23 -29.49
N LEU A 16 12.25 -5.30 -28.69
CA LEU A 16 11.11 -5.90 -27.99
C LEU A 16 10.73 -5.13 -26.73
N ALA A 17 11.59 -4.26 -26.20
CA ALA A 17 11.35 -3.61 -24.91
C ALA A 17 9.99 -2.85 -24.82
N PRO A 18 9.52 -2.13 -25.85
CA PRO A 18 8.18 -1.55 -25.84
C PRO A 18 7.06 -2.61 -25.72
N ARG A 19 7.21 -3.78 -26.36
CA ARG A 19 6.27 -4.91 -26.24
C ARG A 19 6.27 -5.49 -24.83
N VAL A 20 7.45 -5.58 -24.21
CA VAL A 20 7.58 -6.02 -22.82
C VAL A 20 6.82 -5.05 -21.92
N ARG A 21 7.04 -3.75 -22.03
CA ARG A 21 6.35 -2.74 -21.20
C ARG A 21 4.85 -2.70 -21.47
N ALA A 22 4.43 -2.87 -22.72
CA ALA A 22 3.01 -3.00 -23.07
C ALA A 22 2.38 -4.22 -22.40
N GLY A 23 2.93 -5.42 -22.60
CA GLY A 23 2.41 -6.65 -21.99
C GLY A 23 2.47 -6.64 -20.46
N LEU A 24 3.58 -6.15 -19.89
CA LEU A 24 3.77 -6.06 -18.45
C LEU A 24 2.74 -5.12 -17.81
N GLY A 25 2.46 -3.97 -18.41
CA GLY A 25 1.44 -3.06 -17.86
C GLY A 25 0.02 -3.63 -17.94
N LEU A 26 -0.28 -4.58 -18.83
CA LEU A 26 -1.55 -5.32 -18.79
C LEU A 26 -1.57 -6.31 -17.61
N LEU A 27 -0.49 -7.06 -17.44
CA LEU A 27 -0.35 -8.04 -16.37
C LEU A 27 -0.41 -7.36 -14.99
N LEU A 28 0.27 -6.23 -14.82
CA LEU A 28 0.24 -5.46 -13.57
C LEU A 28 -1.14 -4.85 -13.29
N ALA A 29 -1.82 -4.32 -14.31
CA ALA A 29 -3.18 -3.79 -14.16
C ALA A 29 -4.20 -4.87 -13.74
N SER A 30 -3.93 -6.14 -14.03
CA SER A 30 -4.79 -7.26 -13.63
C SER A 30 -4.68 -7.64 -12.15
N SER A 31 -3.63 -7.20 -11.47
CA SER A 31 -3.24 -7.63 -10.11
C SER A 31 -3.01 -9.15 -9.95
N ASP A 32 -3.03 -9.92 -11.04
CA ASP A 32 -2.67 -11.34 -11.04
C ASP A 32 -1.15 -11.49 -11.24
N TRP A 33 -0.47 -12.13 -10.30
CA TRP A 33 0.97 -12.37 -10.31
C TRP A 33 1.34 -13.82 -10.61
N THR A 34 0.37 -14.67 -10.98
CA THR A 34 0.62 -16.08 -11.32
C THR A 34 1.67 -16.22 -12.43
N TRP A 35 1.66 -15.36 -13.44
CA TRP A 35 2.65 -15.30 -14.53
C TRP A 35 4.10 -15.10 -14.04
N TRP A 36 4.30 -14.44 -12.90
CA TRP A 36 5.64 -14.25 -12.35
C TRP A 36 6.18 -15.54 -11.74
N HIS A 37 5.32 -16.27 -11.00
CA HIS A 37 5.66 -17.50 -10.29
C HIS A 37 5.66 -18.74 -11.19
N GLN A 38 4.74 -18.77 -12.16
CA GLN A 38 4.55 -19.84 -13.11
C GLN A 38 4.70 -19.25 -14.52
N PRO A 39 5.93 -19.21 -15.05
CA PRO A 39 6.23 -18.46 -16.27
C PRO A 39 5.37 -18.90 -17.44
N ASP A 40 5.12 -20.21 -17.52
CA ASP A 40 4.31 -20.86 -18.55
C ASP A 40 2.85 -20.38 -18.55
N THR A 41 2.38 -19.78 -17.46
CA THR A 41 1.02 -19.20 -17.36
C THR A 41 0.93 -17.78 -17.91
N THR A 42 2.04 -17.10 -18.22
CA THR A 42 2.06 -15.71 -18.72
C THR A 42 1.09 -15.51 -19.88
N TYR A 43 1.11 -16.47 -20.81
CA TYR A 43 0.23 -16.48 -21.96
C TYR A 43 -1.25 -16.57 -21.57
N THR A 44 -1.59 -17.54 -20.72
CA THR A 44 -2.96 -17.76 -20.22
C THR A 44 -3.46 -16.55 -19.44
N ALA A 45 -2.65 -15.99 -18.55
CA ALA A 45 -2.96 -14.78 -17.79
C ALA A 45 -3.30 -13.63 -18.74
N MET A 46 -2.46 -13.38 -19.75
CA MET A 46 -2.69 -12.31 -20.72
C MET A 46 -3.93 -12.55 -21.61
N GLN A 47 -4.22 -13.80 -21.98
CA GLN A 47 -5.46 -14.16 -22.70
C GLN A 47 -6.73 -13.92 -21.89
N GLN A 48 -6.69 -14.06 -20.57
CA GLN A 48 -7.86 -13.79 -19.74
C GLN A 48 -8.22 -12.30 -19.73
N LEU A 49 -7.24 -11.42 -19.90
CA LEU A 49 -7.43 -9.96 -19.94
C LEU A 49 -8.22 -9.50 -21.17
N THR A 50 -8.22 -10.27 -22.26
CA THR A 50 -8.79 -9.83 -23.54
C THR A 50 -10.27 -10.16 -23.70
N ARG A 51 -10.83 -10.98 -22.81
CA ARG A 51 -12.19 -11.52 -22.92
C ARG A 51 -13.30 -10.49 -22.65
N ARG A 52 -13.00 -9.27 -22.20
CA ARG A 52 -14.01 -8.42 -21.52
C ARG A 52 -14.58 -7.21 -22.27
N SER A 53 -14.07 -6.78 -23.41
CA SER A 53 -14.65 -5.62 -24.15
C SER A 53 -13.95 -5.25 -25.45
N GLY A 54 -12.86 -5.93 -25.81
CA GLY A 54 -11.94 -5.47 -26.85
C GLY A 54 -11.04 -4.30 -26.43
N ILE A 55 -11.18 -3.80 -25.19
CA ILE A 55 -10.31 -2.78 -24.61
C ILE A 55 -9.43 -3.43 -23.55
N LEU A 56 -8.11 -3.38 -23.78
CA LEU A 56 -7.09 -3.79 -22.84
C LEU A 56 -6.81 -2.66 -21.85
N HIS A 57 -6.80 -2.98 -20.56
CA HIS A 57 -6.45 -2.02 -19.52
C HIS A 57 -4.97 -2.11 -19.21
N TRP A 58 -4.26 -1.00 -19.41
CA TRP A 58 -2.83 -0.89 -19.17
C TRP A 58 -2.57 0.09 -18.04
N GLY A 59 -1.67 -0.27 -17.14
CA GLY A 59 -1.33 0.55 -15.99
C GLY A 59 -0.96 -0.32 -14.80
N GLY A 60 -1.62 -0.08 -13.67
CA GLY A 60 -1.30 -0.73 -12.41
C GLY A 60 -0.14 -0.05 -11.69
N ASP A 61 1.08 -0.09 -12.24
CA ASP A 61 2.30 0.32 -11.50
C ASP A 61 3.39 1.00 -12.37
N ALA A 62 3.94 2.10 -11.87
CA ALA A 62 5.00 2.89 -12.52
C ALA A 62 6.30 2.11 -12.75
N ALA A 63 6.55 1.02 -12.02
CA ALA A 63 7.73 0.17 -12.22
C ALA A 63 7.76 -0.53 -13.59
N VAL A 64 6.66 -0.53 -14.33
CA VAL A 64 6.66 -0.91 -15.76
C VAL A 64 7.65 -0.06 -16.57
N LEU A 65 7.82 1.22 -16.20
CA LEU A 65 8.74 2.14 -16.89
C LEU A 65 10.21 1.82 -16.62
N SER A 66 10.49 1.16 -15.48
CA SER A 66 11.82 0.72 -15.08
C SER A 66 11.99 -0.79 -15.13
N ALA A 67 11.23 -1.49 -15.98
CA ALA A 67 11.27 -2.95 -16.12
C ALA A 67 12.70 -3.51 -16.26
N HIS A 68 13.58 -2.82 -16.98
CA HIS A 68 14.99 -3.19 -17.14
C HIS A 68 15.77 -3.37 -15.83
N GLN A 69 15.32 -2.77 -14.73
CA GLN A 69 16.00 -2.83 -13.43
C GLN A 69 15.68 -4.11 -12.64
N TRP A 70 14.57 -4.79 -12.95
CA TRP A 70 14.05 -5.85 -12.10
C TRP A 70 13.48 -7.06 -12.84
N LEU A 71 13.14 -6.93 -14.12
CA LEU A 71 12.58 -7.99 -14.93
C LEU A 71 13.69 -8.71 -15.71
N PRO A 72 13.98 -10.00 -15.44
CA PRO A 72 15.02 -10.72 -16.17
C PRO A 72 14.73 -10.82 -17.68
N ALA A 73 15.75 -10.70 -18.52
CA ALA A 73 15.61 -10.69 -19.98
C ALA A 73 14.85 -11.92 -20.56
N PRO A 74 15.04 -13.16 -20.08
CA PRO A 74 14.25 -14.29 -20.55
C PRO A 74 12.74 -14.13 -20.29
N ARG A 75 12.36 -13.60 -19.11
CA ARG A 75 10.96 -13.35 -18.77
C ARG A 75 10.39 -12.18 -19.56
N ALA A 76 11.18 -11.14 -19.76
CA ALA A 76 10.82 -10.02 -20.61
C ALA A 76 10.42 -10.48 -22.02
N ARG A 77 11.24 -11.34 -22.66
CA ARG A 77 10.92 -11.91 -23.97
C ARG A 77 9.61 -12.70 -23.96
N GLN A 78 9.40 -13.55 -22.96
CA GLN A 78 8.15 -14.30 -22.83
C GLN A 78 6.90 -13.40 -22.71
N ILE A 79 7.01 -12.27 -22.01
CA ILE A 79 5.92 -11.28 -21.93
C ILE A 79 5.69 -10.62 -23.29
N ALA A 80 6.75 -10.26 -24.02
CA ALA A 80 6.63 -9.70 -25.37
C ALA A 80 5.96 -10.69 -26.34
N ASP A 81 6.36 -11.96 -26.33
CA ASP A 81 5.78 -13.00 -27.18
C ASP A 81 4.29 -13.24 -26.85
N ALA A 82 3.94 -13.28 -25.56
CA ALA A 82 2.56 -13.40 -25.11
C ALA A 82 1.72 -12.20 -25.56
N PHE A 83 2.28 -10.99 -25.48
CA PHE A 83 1.62 -9.76 -25.90
C PHE A 83 1.36 -9.72 -27.40
N ASP A 84 2.36 -10.03 -28.23
CA ASP A 84 2.21 -10.08 -29.69
C ASP A 84 1.16 -11.13 -30.09
N HIS A 85 1.17 -12.30 -29.44
CA HIS A 85 0.17 -13.32 -29.71
C HIS A 85 -1.24 -12.84 -29.36
N VAL A 86 -1.40 -12.18 -28.22
CA VAL A 86 -2.69 -11.65 -27.77
C VAL A 86 -3.19 -10.57 -28.73
N LEU A 87 -2.34 -9.65 -29.15
CA LEU A 87 -2.68 -8.64 -30.15
C LEU A 87 -3.10 -9.27 -31.48
N GLY A 88 -2.40 -10.32 -31.93
CA GLY A 88 -2.71 -11.02 -33.17
C GLY A 88 -4.07 -11.75 -33.18
N ARG A 89 -4.66 -12.04 -32.01
CA ARG A 89 -6.00 -12.65 -31.91
C ARG A 89 -7.13 -11.62 -31.84
N LEU A 90 -6.82 -10.37 -31.56
CA LEU A 90 -7.82 -9.31 -31.48
C LEU A 90 -8.00 -8.68 -32.85
N ASN A 91 -9.24 -8.67 -33.36
CA ASN A 91 -9.55 -8.02 -34.64
C ASN A 91 -9.24 -6.52 -34.60
N VAL A 92 -9.48 -5.87 -33.45
CA VAL A 92 -9.29 -4.42 -33.27
C VAL A 92 -8.88 -4.13 -31.82
N PRO A 93 -7.62 -4.37 -31.42
CA PRO A 93 -7.17 -4.12 -30.05
C PRO A 93 -7.17 -2.63 -29.77
N ARG A 94 -7.74 -2.26 -28.63
CA ARG A 94 -7.67 -0.91 -28.06
C ARG A 94 -6.97 -0.99 -26.71
N LEU A 95 -6.17 0.01 -26.36
CA LEU A 95 -5.48 0.07 -25.08
C LEU A 95 -5.88 1.34 -24.35
N ARG A 96 -6.45 1.13 -23.16
CA ARG A 96 -6.80 2.18 -22.21
C ARG A 96 -5.72 2.27 -21.16
N ILE A 97 -5.03 3.41 -21.11
CA ILE A 97 -4.13 3.76 -20.01
C ILE A 97 -5.00 4.15 -18.81
N GLY A 98 -4.81 3.46 -17.69
CA GLY A 98 -5.59 3.63 -16.48
C GLY A 98 -5.49 5.01 -15.83
N LYS A 99 -6.49 5.36 -15.01
CA LYS A 99 -6.51 6.64 -14.29
C LYS A 99 -5.34 6.76 -13.30
N GLU A 100 -4.91 5.64 -12.73
CA GLU A 100 -3.83 5.55 -11.75
C GLU A 100 -2.48 6.00 -12.32
N VAL A 101 -2.32 5.97 -13.64
CA VAL A 101 -1.10 6.40 -14.33
C VAL A 101 -0.90 7.92 -14.25
N TRP A 102 -1.97 8.69 -14.06
CA TRP A 102 -1.89 10.15 -13.86
C TRP A 102 -1.29 10.54 -12.52
N ASP A 103 -1.38 9.67 -11.52
CA ASP A 103 -0.87 9.91 -10.17
C ASP A 103 0.58 9.42 -10.01
N TRP A 104 1.13 8.77 -11.03
CA TRP A 104 2.55 8.46 -11.04
C TRP A 104 3.32 9.79 -10.98
N SER A 105 4.30 9.88 -10.08
CA SER A 105 5.12 11.10 -9.85
C SER A 105 5.84 11.62 -11.10
N THR A 106 5.66 10.93 -12.22
CA THR A 106 6.11 11.18 -13.57
C THR A 106 5.00 11.73 -14.48
N VAL A 107 4.08 12.59 -14.00
CA VAL A 107 3.04 13.24 -14.85
C VAL A 107 3.63 13.87 -16.13
N GLY A 108 4.88 14.34 -16.09
CA GLY A 108 5.65 14.80 -17.26
C GLY A 108 6.13 13.70 -18.23
N GLN A 109 5.68 12.45 -18.09
CA GLN A 109 6.04 11.31 -18.93
C GLN A 109 4.85 10.67 -19.65
N MET A 110 3.61 11.15 -19.47
CA MET A 110 2.44 10.52 -20.09
C MET A 110 2.57 10.45 -21.63
N HIS A 111 3.06 11.51 -22.27
CA HIS A 111 3.38 11.49 -23.70
C HIS A 111 4.48 10.46 -24.01
N GLY A 112 5.52 10.38 -23.19
CA GLY A 112 6.59 9.37 -23.33
C GLY A 112 6.09 7.93 -23.21
N ILE A 113 5.13 7.68 -22.29
CA ILE A 113 4.46 6.38 -22.15
C ILE A 113 3.65 6.07 -23.41
N ARG A 114 2.81 7.01 -23.85
CA ARG A 114 1.99 6.84 -25.07
C ARG A 114 2.87 6.64 -26.30
N SER A 115 3.97 7.39 -26.43
CA SER A 115 4.94 7.25 -27.51
C SER A 115 5.64 5.88 -27.49
N ASP A 116 6.00 5.36 -26.32
CA ASP A 116 6.59 4.02 -26.20
C ASP A 116 5.59 2.92 -26.58
N LEU A 117 4.34 3.02 -26.10
CA LEU A 117 3.26 2.11 -26.47
C LEU A 117 2.90 2.22 -27.96
N ALA A 118 3.02 3.41 -28.55
CA ALA A 118 2.75 3.64 -29.97
C ALA A 118 3.75 2.91 -30.91
N LYS A 119 4.89 2.45 -30.38
CA LYS A 119 5.84 1.60 -31.14
C LYS A 119 5.30 0.19 -31.39
N VAL A 120 4.26 -0.24 -30.67
CA VAL A 120 3.69 -1.60 -30.78
C VAL A 120 2.24 -1.62 -31.21
N MET A 121 1.55 -0.48 -31.18
CA MET A 121 0.14 -0.36 -31.54
C MET A 121 -0.14 1.05 -32.06
N PRO A 122 -1.09 1.26 -32.99
CA PRO A 122 -1.39 2.60 -33.49
C PRO A 122 -1.79 3.56 -32.37
N LEU A 123 -1.27 4.78 -32.42
CA LEU A 123 -1.50 5.80 -31.40
C LEU A 123 -3.00 6.13 -31.22
N GLU A 124 -3.76 6.02 -32.30
CA GLU A 124 -5.22 6.24 -32.35
C GLU A 124 -5.99 5.21 -31.53
N ARG A 125 -5.40 4.04 -31.27
CA ARG A 125 -5.98 2.97 -30.43
C ARG A 125 -5.57 3.07 -28.97
N ILE A 126 -4.71 4.03 -28.63
CA ILE A 126 -4.18 4.25 -27.28
C ILE A 126 -4.80 5.53 -26.72
N PHE A 127 -5.59 5.39 -25.66
CA PHE A 127 -6.22 6.54 -25.01
C PHE A 127 -6.08 6.46 -23.49
N CYS A 128 -6.00 7.62 -22.83
CA CYS A 128 -6.01 7.69 -21.38
C CYS A 128 -7.44 7.70 -20.83
N GLU A 129 -7.64 7.10 -19.66
CA GLU A 129 -8.82 7.41 -18.85
C GLU A 129 -8.72 8.85 -18.33
N TRP A 130 -9.84 9.47 -18.00
CA TRP A 130 -9.83 10.82 -17.43
C TRP A 130 -9.17 10.85 -16.04
N PRO A 131 -8.31 11.84 -15.72
CA PRO A 131 -7.58 11.92 -14.45
C PRO A 131 -8.48 12.17 -13.23
N SER A 132 -9.71 12.68 -13.42
CA SER A 132 -10.63 12.91 -12.31
C SER A 132 -12.06 12.58 -12.71
N TYR A 133 -12.81 12.00 -11.76
CA TYR A 133 -14.23 11.75 -11.92
C TYR A 133 -15.00 13.05 -11.75
N THR A 134 -15.47 13.59 -12.87
CA THR A 134 -16.48 14.65 -12.88
C THR A 134 -17.82 14.03 -13.23
N ARG A 135 -18.60 13.65 -12.20
CA ARG A 135 -20.02 13.29 -12.38
C ARG A 135 -20.85 14.56 -12.54
N ARG A 136 -20.83 15.17 -13.73
CA ARG A 136 -21.96 15.99 -14.16
C ARG A 136 -22.89 15.09 -14.94
N ARG A 137 -24.05 14.73 -14.36
CA ARG A 137 -25.11 14.03 -15.09
C ARG A 137 -25.64 15.01 -16.13
N VAL A 138 -25.24 14.83 -17.38
CA VAL A 138 -25.95 15.41 -18.51
C VAL A 138 -27.30 14.69 -18.54
N GLY A 139 -28.39 15.41 -18.31
CA GLY A 139 -29.72 14.84 -18.47
C GLY A 139 -29.86 14.31 -19.91
N PRO A 140 -30.52 13.17 -20.13
CA PRO A 140 -30.71 12.64 -21.49
C PRO A 140 -31.33 13.74 -22.36
N SER A 141 -30.65 14.18 -23.42
CA SER A 141 -31.31 15.04 -24.41
C SER A 141 -32.36 14.19 -25.10
N GLN A 142 -33.55 14.77 -25.29
CA GLN A 142 -34.49 14.25 -26.25
C GLN A 142 -33.93 14.65 -27.61
N PHE A 143 -33.35 13.67 -28.30
CA PHE A 143 -32.76 13.74 -29.64
C PHE A 143 -31.39 14.48 -29.72
N PRO A 144 -30.30 13.79 -30.14
CA PRO A 144 -29.05 14.44 -30.51
C PRO A 144 -29.23 15.10 -31.88
N THR A 145 -29.37 16.42 -31.91
CA THR A 145 -29.17 17.17 -33.16
C THR A 145 -27.69 17.54 -33.23
N PRO A 146 -26.95 17.14 -34.28
CA PRO A 146 -25.53 17.47 -34.42
C PRO A 146 -25.35 18.99 -34.32
N SER A 147 -24.60 19.45 -33.33
CA SER A 147 -24.35 20.87 -33.13
C SER A 147 -22.89 21.09 -32.75
N ALA A 148 -22.23 21.96 -33.52
CA ALA A 148 -20.84 22.37 -33.34
C ALA A 148 -20.79 23.86 -33.00
N THR A 149 -19.93 24.23 -32.04
CA THR A 149 -19.60 25.63 -31.78
C THR A 149 -18.15 25.95 -32.02
N GLU A 150 -17.97 27.13 -32.59
CA GLU A 150 -16.70 27.77 -32.89
C GLU A 150 -16.77 29.19 -32.35
N ARG A 151 -15.68 29.73 -31.79
CA ARG A 151 -15.68 31.15 -31.44
C ARG A 151 -14.30 31.81 -31.38
N ASN A 152 -14.15 32.79 -32.28
CA ASN A 152 -13.19 33.90 -32.34
C ASN A 152 -11.72 33.53 -32.56
N GLY A 153 -11.26 33.62 -33.82
CA GLY A 153 -9.89 34.09 -34.09
C GLY A 153 -9.11 33.38 -35.19
N THR A 154 -9.59 32.25 -35.70
CA THR A 154 -8.98 31.58 -36.86
C THR A 154 -10.08 31.33 -37.89
N ASP A 155 -9.81 31.65 -39.17
CA ASP A 155 -10.77 31.75 -40.29
C ASP A 155 -11.43 30.42 -40.72
N ILE A 156 -11.48 29.42 -39.83
CA ILE A 156 -11.90 28.05 -40.14
C ILE A 156 -13.24 27.77 -39.50
N ARG A 157 -14.28 27.84 -40.34
CA ARG A 157 -15.65 27.51 -39.96
C ARG A 157 -15.83 26.02 -39.73
N ALA A 158 -15.35 25.49 -38.61
CA ALA A 158 -15.32 24.05 -38.35
C ALA A 158 -16.74 23.43 -38.32
N ALA A 159 -17.75 24.21 -37.90
CA ALA A 159 -19.15 23.82 -38.03
C ALA A 159 -19.59 23.73 -39.49
N ASP A 160 -19.21 24.70 -40.33
CA ASP A 160 -19.52 24.69 -41.77
C ASP A 160 -18.76 23.56 -42.50
N LEU A 161 -17.59 23.15 -42.00
CA LEU A 161 -16.80 22.05 -42.56
C LEU A 161 -17.36 20.67 -42.20
N LEU A 162 -17.81 20.50 -40.95
CA LEU A 162 -18.56 19.31 -40.55
C LEU A 162 -19.91 19.24 -41.30
N ALA A 163 -20.56 20.37 -41.53
CA ALA A 163 -21.78 20.47 -42.34
C ALA A 163 -21.53 20.20 -43.83
N ALA A 164 -20.43 20.71 -44.40
CA ALA A 164 -20.05 20.45 -45.78
C ALA A 164 -19.66 18.98 -46.03
N ALA A 165 -19.09 18.31 -45.03
CA ALA A 165 -18.79 16.87 -45.09
C ALA A 165 -20.04 15.99 -45.01
N SER A 166 -21.20 16.55 -44.62
CA SER A 166 -22.46 15.83 -44.53
C SER A 166 -23.63 16.71 -44.96
N PRO A 167 -23.76 16.97 -46.27
CA PRO A 167 -24.81 17.84 -46.81
C PRO A 167 -26.23 17.27 -46.56
N ASP A 168 -26.34 15.97 -46.29
CA ASP A 168 -27.60 15.27 -45.99
C ASP A 168 -28.00 15.31 -44.51
N THR A 169 -27.16 15.88 -43.63
CA THR A 169 -27.45 16.03 -42.19
C THR A 169 -27.91 17.45 -41.89
N ASP A 170 -29.10 17.63 -41.32
CA ASP A 170 -29.59 18.94 -40.89
C ASP A 170 -28.85 19.40 -39.62
N TRP A 171 -27.83 20.24 -39.80
CA TRP A 171 -27.09 20.86 -38.70
C TRP A 171 -27.86 22.08 -38.17
N GLU A 172 -28.33 22.02 -36.93
CA GLU A 172 -28.95 23.17 -36.25
C GLU A 172 -27.95 23.88 -35.30
N TYR A 173 -27.96 25.22 -35.32
CA TYR A 173 -27.34 26.04 -34.28
C TYR A 173 -28.17 25.96 -32.99
N SER A 174 -28.01 24.87 -32.23
CA SER A 174 -28.66 24.67 -30.95
C SER A 174 -27.83 25.25 -29.80
N SER A 175 -28.44 25.51 -28.65
CA SER A 175 -27.73 25.91 -27.43
C SER A 175 -27.02 24.74 -26.71
N ARG A 176 -27.05 23.53 -27.27
CA ARG A 176 -26.42 22.31 -26.73
C ARG A 176 -25.46 21.76 -27.79
N PHE A 177 -24.17 21.82 -27.48
CA PHE A 177 -23.10 21.43 -28.38
C PHE A 177 -22.70 19.99 -28.11
N GLU A 178 -22.66 19.15 -29.14
CA GLU A 178 -22.17 17.77 -29.01
C GLU A 178 -20.66 17.70 -29.28
N ILE A 179 -20.17 18.62 -30.11
CA ILE A 179 -18.76 18.76 -30.48
C ILE A 179 -18.31 20.20 -30.21
N ALA A 180 -17.20 20.37 -29.50
CA ALA A 180 -16.50 21.65 -29.38
C ALA A 180 -15.12 21.57 -30.04
N ILE A 181 -14.78 22.56 -30.86
CA ILE A 181 -13.48 22.68 -31.52
C ILE A 181 -12.88 24.03 -31.11
N GLY A 182 -11.63 24.04 -30.67
CA GLY A 182 -10.96 25.28 -30.30
C GLY A 182 -9.56 25.07 -29.76
N THR A 183 -8.85 26.18 -29.55
CA THR A 183 -7.54 26.15 -28.89
C THR A 183 -7.67 25.70 -27.43
N LEU A 184 -6.57 25.24 -26.84
CA LEU A 184 -6.57 24.83 -25.43
C LEU A 184 -7.06 25.97 -24.51
N ALA A 185 -6.61 27.21 -24.75
CA ALA A 185 -7.02 28.37 -23.97
C ALA A 185 -8.53 28.65 -24.07
N GLU A 186 -9.09 28.56 -25.27
CA GLU A 186 -10.53 28.75 -25.50
C GLU A 186 -11.36 27.70 -24.76
N LEU A 187 -11.00 26.42 -24.89
CA LEU A 187 -11.72 25.32 -24.25
C LEU A 187 -11.66 25.39 -22.72
N LEU A 188 -10.55 25.87 -22.14
CA LEU A 188 -10.41 26.02 -20.69
C LEU A 188 -11.14 27.25 -20.14
N SER A 189 -11.32 28.30 -20.95
CA SER A 189 -11.92 29.56 -20.51
C SER A 189 -13.44 29.51 -20.28
N ARG A 190 -14.11 28.45 -20.76
CA ARG A 190 -15.59 28.35 -20.74
C ARG A 190 -16.09 27.06 -20.15
N GLN A 191 -17.16 27.16 -19.35
CA GLN A 191 -17.92 26.00 -18.94
C GLN A 191 -18.96 25.65 -19.99
N GLN A 192 -18.75 24.54 -20.68
CA GLN A 192 -19.69 23.97 -21.64
C GLN A 192 -19.84 22.47 -21.37
N THR A 193 -20.84 21.85 -21.99
CA THR A 193 -21.07 20.40 -21.88
C THR A 193 -21.14 19.85 -23.28
N VAL A 194 -20.12 19.08 -23.67
CA VAL A 194 -20.02 18.43 -24.98
C VAL A 194 -19.77 16.94 -24.81
N GLN A 195 -19.94 16.16 -25.87
CA GLN A 195 -19.54 14.76 -25.90
C GLN A 195 -18.11 14.59 -26.42
N LEU A 196 -17.74 15.37 -27.43
CA LEU A 196 -16.41 15.40 -28.04
C LEU A 196 -15.80 16.80 -27.95
N ALA A 197 -14.57 16.90 -27.44
CA ALA A 197 -13.77 18.11 -27.52
C ALA A 197 -12.58 17.87 -28.47
N ILE A 198 -12.39 18.75 -29.46
CA ILE A 198 -11.23 18.74 -30.36
C ILE A 198 -10.37 19.94 -29.99
N VAL A 199 -9.20 19.65 -29.44
CA VAL A 199 -8.22 20.62 -28.95
C VAL A 199 -7.21 20.88 -30.05
N LEU A 200 -7.17 22.11 -30.55
CA LEU A 200 -6.15 22.58 -31.49
C LEU A 200 -4.90 22.97 -30.68
N GLU A 201 -3.89 22.11 -30.69
CA GLU A 201 -2.67 22.26 -29.89
C GLU A 201 -1.52 21.47 -30.53
N ASP A 202 -0.38 22.13 -30.77
CA ASP A 202 0.80 21.50 -31.35
C ASP A 202 1.60 20.71 -30.32
N ASP A 203 1.59 21.13 -29.04
CA ASP A 203 2.30 20.44 -27.97
C ASP A 203 1.43 19.33 -27.33
N PRO A 204 1.70 18.03 -27.62
CA PRO A 204 0.95 16.93 -27.04
C PRO A 204 1.09 16.84 -25.52
N ASP A 205 2.23 17.23 -24.96
CA ASP A 205 2.46 17.26 -23.51
C ASP A 205 1.63 18.35 -22.85
N LEU A 206 1.43 19.49 -23.51
CA LEU A 206 0.58 20.56 -22.99
C LEU A 206 -0.89 20.11 -22.95
N ALA A 207 -1.39 19.50 -24.03
CA ALA A 207 -2.76 18.99 -24.08
C ALA A 207 -3.02 17.92 -23.00
N LEU A 208 -2.10 16.97 -22.81
CA LEU A 208 -2.18 15.94 -21.77
C LEU A 208 -2.15 16.53 -20.34
N ARG A 209 -1.25 17.47 -20.06
CA ARG A 209 -1.18 18.16 -18.75
C ARG A 209 -2.49 18.86 -18.39
N HIS A 210 -3.22 19.35 -19.39
CA HIS A 210 -4.50 20.02 -19.22
C HIS A 210 -5.73 19.11 -19.37
N ALA A 211 -5.57 17.78 -19.48
CA ALA A 211 -6.70 16.85 -19.63
C ALA A 211 -7.76 16.99 -18.52
N ALA A 212 -7.33 17.17 -17.26
CA ALA A 212 -8.24 17.44 -16.14
C ALA A 212 -9.00 18.77 -16.29
N GLY A 213 -8.30 19.80 -16.77
CA GLY A 213 -8.87 21.12 -17.04
C GLY A 213 -9.89 21.08 -18.16
N ILE A 214 -9.55 20.42 -19.28
CA ILE A 214 -10.45 20.20 -20.43
C ILE A 214 -11.72 19.49 -19.94
N ARG A 215 -11.57 18.38 -19.21
CA ARG A 215 -12.71 17.62 -18.68
C ARG A 215 -13.60 18.46 -17.77
N ARG A 216 -13.02 19.28 -16.90
CA ARG A 216 -13.77 20.17 -15.98
C ARG A 216 -14.52 21.27 -16.73
N ALA A 217 -13.88 21.84 -17.75
CA ALA A 217 -14.44 22.93 -18.54
C ALA A 217 -15.53 22.43 -19.50
N THR A 218 -15.35 21.27 -20.13
CA THR A 218 -16.22 20.81 -21.24
C THR A 218 -17.12 19.63 -20.89
N SER A 219 -16.86 18.93 -19.79
CA SER A 219 -17.50 17.63 -19.45
C SER A 219 -17.41 16.56 -20.56
N ALA A 220 -16.50 16.74 -21.54
CA ALA A 220 -16.39 15.92 -22.74
C ALA A 220 -16.15 14.44 -22.42
N ALA A 221 -16.94 13.54 -23.01
CA ALA A 221 -16.74 12.10 -22.89
C ALA A 221 -15.43 11.64 -23.56
N CYS A 222 -15.00 12.35 -24.60
CA CYS A 222 -13.74 12.16 -25.31
C CYS A 222 -13.09 13.50 -25.67
N ALA A 223 -11.77 13.57 -25.58
CA ALA A 223 -10.99 14.68 -26.12
C ALA A 223 -9.96 14.18 -27.15
N LEU A 224 -9.93 14.85 -28.30
CA LEU A 224 -8.96 14.68 -29.37
C LEU A 224 -8.00 15.87 -29.37
N ARG A 225 -6.72 15.63 -29.67
CA ARG A 225 -5.77 16.67 -30.05
C ARG A 225 -5.64 16.67 -31.56
N LEU A 226 -5.55 17.85 -32.15
CA LEU A 226 -5.16 18.10 -33.53
C LEU A 226 -4.04 19.14 -33.55
N GLY A 227 -3.07 18.99 -34.44
CA GLY A 227 -2.07 20.03 -34.69
C GLY A 227 -2.73 21.33 -35.14
N SER A 228 -2.11 22.46 -34.84
CA SER A 228 -2.64 23.79 -35.10
C SER A 228 -2.47 24.26 -36.55
N ASN A 229 -2.00 23.39 -37.47
CA ASN A 229 -1.89 23.72 -38.89
C ASN A 229 -3.27 23.93 -39.52
N LEU A 230 -3.69 25.18 -39.54
CA LEU A 230 -5.00 25.64 -39.97
C LEU A 230 -5.26 25.31 -41.46
N ASP A 231 -4.25 25.34 -42.33
CA ASP A 231 -4.45 25.18 -43.77
C ASP A 231 -4.96 23.78 -44.16
N GLU A 232 -4.57 22.75 -43.42
CA GLU A 232 -4.93 21.34 -43.69
C GLU A 232 -6.10 20.84 -42.81
N LEU A 233 -6.45 21.59 -41.76
CA LEU A 233 -7.51 21.24 -40.83
C LEU A 233 -8.87 21.02 -41.51
N PRO A 234 -9.30 21.81 -42.51
CA PRO A 234 -10.56 21.58 -43.22
C PRO A 234 -10.66 20.21 -43.89
N ALA A 235 -9.61 19.82 -44.63
CA ALA A 235 -9.56 18.55 -45.33
C ALA A 235 -9.51 17.37 -44.36
N TRP A 236 -8.77 17.53 -43.26
CA TRP A 236 -8.70 16.53 -42.19
C TRP A 236 -10.07 16.34 -41.53
N LEU A 237 -10.72 17.44 -41.10
CA LEU A 237 -12.03 17.38 -40.44
C LEU A 237 -13.11 16.78 -41.35
N ALA A 238 -13.10 17.11 -42.65
CA ALA A 238 -14.04 16.56 -43.60
C ALA A 238 -13.87 15.04 -43.76
N THR A 239 -12.62 14.57 -43.90
CA THR A 239 -12.30 13.14 -44.02
C THR A 239 -12.66 12.37 -42.74
N PHE A 240 -12.35 12.95 -41.57
CA PHE A 240 -12.69 12.36 -40.28
C PHE A 240 -14.21 12.28 -40.06
N ALA A 241 -14.93 13.36 -40.38
CA ALA A 241 -16.37 13.42 -40.26
C ALA A 241 -17.05 12.42 -41.19
N ASP A 242 -16.66 12.36 -42.47
CA ASP A 242 -17.19 11.41 -43.44
C ASP A 242 -17.02 9.97 -42.94
N ALA A 243 -15.81 9.59 -42.50
CA ALA A 243 -15.56 8.26 -41.94
C ALA A 243 -16.46 7.98 -40.72
N TRP A 244 -16.52 8.91 -39.76
CA TRP A 244 -17.25 8.71 -38.51
C TRP A 244 -18.78 8.66 -38.72
N LEU A 245 -19.32 9.49 -39.62
CA LEU A 245 -20.74 9.54 -39.99
C LEU A 245 -21.19 8.26 -40.72
N ASN A 246 -20.29 7.63 -41.48
CA ASN A 246 -20.52 6.32 -42.10
C ASN A 246 -20.45 5.14 -41.11
N GLY A 247 -20.59 5.39 -39.81
CA GLY A 247 -20.68 4.36 -38.77
C GLY A 247 -19.34 3.72 -38.39
N ILE A 248 -18.22 4.32 -38.80
CA ILE A 248 -16.88 3.86 -38.40
C ILE A 248 -16.62 4.34 -36.96
N PRO A 249 -16.13 3.50 -36.03
CA PRO A 249 -15.75 3.95 -34.68
C PRO A 249 -14.75 5.12 -34.71
N ILE A 250 -14.82 6.01 -33.73
CA ILE A 250 -14.03 7.26 -33.74
C ILE A 250 -12.52 7.02 -33.86
N ASP A 251 -12.00 5.96 -33.25
CA ASP A 251 -10.59 5.60 -33.30
C ASP A 251 -10.17 4.97 -34.64
N ASP A 252 -11.10 4.27 -35.31
CA ASP A 252 -10.93 3.80 -36.68
C ASP A 252 -10.97 4.97 -37.69
N ALA A 253 -11.91 5.91 -37.52
CA ALA A 253 -12.02 7.12 -38.34
C ALA A 253 -10.78 8.00 -38.20
N LEU A 254 -10.25 8.13 -36.97
CA LEU A 254 -9.01 8.84 -36.69
C LEU A 254 -7.82 8.20 -37.41
N LEU A 255 -7.67 6.86 -37.29
CA LEU A 255 -6.61 6.10 -37.95
C LEU A 255 -6.69 6.22 -39.48
N TRP A 256 -7.90 6.14 -40.05
CA TRP A 256 -8.11 6.30 -41.48
C TRP A 256 -7.70 7.71 -41.95
N THR A 257 -8.13 8.74 -41.22
CA THR A 257 -7.85 10.14 -41.56
C THR A 257 -6.37 10.47 -41.46
N ASN A 258 -5.69 10.03 -40.41
CA ASN A 258 -4.25 10.24 -40.22
C ASN A 258 -3.39 9.59 -41.31
N ARG A 259 -3.90 8.58 -42.02
CA ARG A 259 -3.22 7.97 -43.18
C ARG A 259 -3.39 8.76 -44.47
N LEU A 260 -4.46 9.55 -44.57
CA LEU A 260 -4.81 10.32 -45.77
C LEU A 260 -4.41 11.79 -45.66
N SER A 261 -4.03 12.26 -44.48
CA SER A 261 -3.66 13.64 -44.21
C SER A 261 -2.25 13.75 -43.62
N ALA A 262 -1.62 14.90 -43.84
CA ALA A 262 -0.36 15.23 -43.17
C ALA A 262 -0.56 15.71 -41.72
N VAL A 263 -1.78 16.09 -41.32
CA VAL A 263 -2.13 16.38 -39.93
C VAL A 263 -2.38 15.09 -39.15
N GLN A 264 -1.78 15.00 -37.95
CA GLN A 264 -1.94 13.87 -37.04
C GLN A 264 -2.88 14.25 -35.89
N GLY A 265 -4.02 13.56 -35.80
CA GLY A 265 -4.92 13.64 -34.66
C GLY A 265 -4.71 12.49 -33.68
N GLU A 266 -4.93 12.72 -32.38
CA GLU A 266 -4.79 11.67 -31.36
C GLU A 266 -5.82 11.79 -30.24
N ILE A 267 -6.15 10.67 -29.59
CA ILE A 267 -7.06 10.65 -28.45
C ILE A 267 -6.28 10.98 -27.17
N ILE A 268 -6.55 12.13 -26.56
CA ILE A 268 -5.92 12.55 -25.30
C ILE A 268 -6.48 11.72 -24.15
N ALA A 269 -7.80 11.73 -24.00
CA ALA A 269 -8.50 11.00 -22.96
C ALA A 269 -9.94 10.68 -23.38
N SER A 270 -10.44 9.53 -22.94
CA SER A 270 -11.81 9.11 -23.27
C SER A 270 -12.39 8.13 -22.25
N THR A 271 -13.71 8.05 -22.22
CA THR A 271 -14.42 6.97 -21.53
C THR A 271 -14.51 5.73 -22.43
N SER A 272 -14.38 4.53 -21.86
CA SER A 272 -14.53 3.28 -22.62
C SER A 272 -15.89 3.16 -23.30
N SER A 273 -16.95 3.66 -22.66
CA SER A 273 -18.30 3.69 -23.21
C SER A 273 -18.40 4.55 -24.47
N PHE A 274 -17.71 5.70 -24.50
CA PHE A 274 -17.71 6.56 -25.67
C PHE A 274 -16.96 5.89 -26.83
N ILE A 275 -15.76 5.35 -26.60
CA ILE A 275 -14.98 4.69 -27.65
C ILE A 275 -15.79 3.55 -28.30
N LEU A 276 -16.40 2.66 -27.50
CA LEU A 276 -17.21 1.55 -28.01
C LEU A 276 -18.54 1.98 -28.63
N GLY A 277 -19.14 3.07 -28.13
CA GLY A 277 -20.41 3.61 -28.58
C GLY A 277 -20.31 4.57 -29.77
N SER A 278 -19.11 5.05 -30.09
CA SER A 278 -18.86 6.15 -31.04
C SER A 278 -19.45 5.92 -32.44
N ARG A 279 -19.53 4.67 -32.90
CA ARG A 279 -20.17 4.33 -34.19
C ARG A 279 -21.66 4.70 -34.29
N ARG A 280 -22.34 4.88 -33.15
CA ARG A 280 -23.77 5.24 -33.05
C ARG A 280 -23.98 6.68 -32.62
N PHE A 281 -22.93 7.50 -32.67
CA PHE A 281 -22.99 8.87 -32.18
C PHE A 281 -24.12 9.68 -32.85
N PHE A 282 -24.33 9.44 -34.15
CA PHE A 282 -25.31 10.14 -34.97
C PHE A 282 -26.61 9.36 -35.22
N ASP A 283 -26.83 8.20 -34.57
CA ASP A 283 -28.06 7.41 -34.77
C ASP A 283 -29.22 7.97 -33.92
N PRO A 284 -30.28 8.57 -34.52
CA PRO A 284 -31.35 9.23 -33.75
C PRO A 284 -32.30 8.25 -33.02
N ILE A 285 -32.20 6.93 -33.26
CA ILE A 285 -33.23 5.95 -32.89
C ILE A 285 -32.97 5.24 -31.55
N ILE A 286 -31.79 5.39 -30.91
CA ILE A 286 -31.48 4.61 -29.70
C ILE A 286 -30.92 5.52 -28.61
N ALA A 287 -31.82 6.12 -27.82
CA ALA A 287 -31.49 6.58 -26.48
C ALA A 287 -30.76 5.46 -25.73
N PHE A 288 -29.57 5.74 -25.20
CA PHE A 288 -28.72 4.83 -24.40
C PHE A 288 -29.53 4.19 -23.26
N LYS A 289 -30.28 3.12 -23.55
CA LYS A 289 -30.60 2.11 -22.56
C LYS A 289 -29.28 1.41 -22.29
N SER A 290 -28.85 1.48 -21.04
CA SER A 290 -27.69 0.82 -20.46
C SER A 290 -27.36 -0.48 -21.21
N ALA A 291 -26.11 -0.63 -21.63
CA ALA A 291 -25.63 -1.84 -22.30
C ALA A 291 -26.15 -3.09 -21.58
N PRO A 292 -26.68 -4.10 -22.29
CA PRO A 292 -27.12 -5.33 -21.64
C PRO A 292 -25.94 -5.91 -20.87
N HIS A 293 -26.14 -6.18 -19.58
CA HIS A 293 -25.20 -6.99 -18.80
C HIS A 293 -24.89 -8.24 -19.60
N ALA A 294 -23.63 -8.42 -19.99
CA ALA A 294 -23.17 -9.66 -20.58
C ALA A 294 -23.55 -10.80 -19.62
N PRO A 295 -24.17 -11.89 -20.10
CA PRO A 295 -24.55 -12.99 -19.24
C PRO A 295 -23.29 -13.51 -18.54
N GLN A 296 -23.27 -13.44 -17.21
CA GLN A 296 -22.25 -14.10 -16.39
C GLN A 296 -22.39 -15.60 -16.61
N GLN A 297 -21.65 -16.15 -17.58
CA GLN A 297 -21.46 -17.58 -17.69
C GLN A 297 -20.69 -18.05 -16.45
N ARG A 298 -21.37 -18.81 -15.58
CA ARG A 298 -20.74 -19.56 -14.49
C ARG A 298 -19.66 -20.45 -15.11
N VAL A 299 -18.40 -20.11 -14.84
CA VAL A 299 -17.27 -21.00 -15.12
C VAL A 299 -17.30 -22.09 -14.06
N GLN A 300 -17.42 -23.32 -14.53
CA GLN A 300 -17.33 -24.53 -13.75
C GLN A 300 -15.86 -24.69 -13.32
N GLU A 301 -15.60 -24.72 -12.02
CA GLU A 301 -14.28 -24.94 -11.44
C GLU A 301 -13.81 -26.37 -11.74
N ASP A 302 -12.94 -26.53 -12.73
CA ASP A 302 -12.19 -27.78 -12.90
C ASP A 302 -11.04 -27.81 -11.89
N ARG A 303 -11.12 -28.81 -11.01
CA ARG A 303 -10.13 -29.15 -9.99
C ARG A 303 -8.82 -29.57 -10.66
N LEU A 304 -7.79 -28.72 -10.57
CA LEU A 304 -6.41 -29.12 -10.84
C LEU A 304 -5.74 -29.60 -9.55
N MET A 305 -5.17 -30.80 -9.63
CA MET A 305 -4.45 -31.50 -8.56
C MET A 305 -3.16 -30.76 -8.14
N PRO A 306 -2.69 -30.91 -6.89
CA PRO A 306 -1.50 -30.22 -6.41
C PRO A 306 -0.24 -30.92 -6.92
N VAL A 307 0.55 -30.20 -7.72
CA VAL A 307 1.94 -30.57 -7.99
C VAL A 307 2.79 -30.00 -6.86
N ALA A 308 3.39 -30.89 -6.07
CA ALA A 308 4.37 -30.54 -5.05
C ALA A 308 5.65 -30.03 -5.71
N VAL A 309 6.08 -28.82 -5.35
CA VAL A 309 7.43 -28.31 -5.67
C VAL A 309 8.14 -27.96 -4.38
N TYR A 310 9.24 -28.67 -4.15
CA TYR A 310 10.16 -28.49 -3.04
C TYR A 310 11.10 -27.29 -3.29
N SER A 311 11.21 -26.44 -2.26
CA SER A 311 12.19 -25.35 -1.97
C SER A 311 11.80 -23.91 -2.38
N PRO A 312 11.70 -22.94 -1.43
CA PRO A 312 11.14 -21.61 -1.69
C PRO A 312 12.21 -20.51 -1.88
N PRO A 313 11.89 -19.38 -2.54
CA PRO A 313 12.51 -18.09 -2.27
C PRO A 313 11.52 -17.10 -1.64
N PRO A 314 11.98 -16.17 -0.78
CA PRO A 314 11.13 -15.14 -0.20
C PRO A 314 10.73 -14.14 -1.29
N VAL A 315 9.48 -14.21 -1.73
CA VAL A 315 8.83 -13.04 -2.31
C VAL A 315 8.70 -12.10 -1.13
N VAL A 316 9.43 -10.98 -1.14
CA VAL A 316 9.24 -9.95 -0.11
C VAL A 316 7.74 -9.65 -0.06
N ARG A 317 7.09 -9.83 1.08
CA ARG A 317 5.69 -9.44 1.26
C ARG A 317 5.61 -8.12 1.99
N VAL A 318 4.43 -7.53 2.02
CA VAL A 318 4.13 -6.35 2.85
C VAL A 318 2.82 -6.59 3.57
N LEU A 319 2.70 -5.99 4.75
CA LEU A 319 1.40 -5.81 5.38
C LEU A 319 0.66 -4.67 4.68
N HIS A 320 -0.58 -4.94 4.32
CA HIS A 320 -1.44 -4.01 3.62
C HIS A 320 -2.78 -3.92 4.35
N ALA A 321 -3.33 -2.72 4.40
CA ALA A 321 -4.65 -2.48 4.95
C ALA A 321 -5.39 -1.43 4.13
N ASP A 322 -6.66 -1.70 3.86
CA ASP A 322 -7.59 -0.84 3.14
C ASP A 322 -8.92 -0.76 3.91
N ALA A 323 -9.67 0.32 3.70
CA ALA A 323 -11.02 0.47 4.22
C ALA A 323 -12.05 0.29 3.09
N MET A 324 -13.09 -0.49 3.35
CA MET A 324 -14.12 -0.84 2.37
C MET A 324 -15.49 -0.40 2.87
N GLN A 325 -16.34 0.08 1.95
CA GLN A 325 -17.76 0.30 2.18
C GLN A 325 -18.53 -0.09 0.92
N ASP A 326 -19.57 -0.92 1.07
CA ASP A 326 -20.39 -1.42 -0.05
C ASP A 326 -19.58 -2.04 -1.21
N GLY A 327 -18.47 -2.70 -0.88
CA GLY A 327 -17.57 -3.34 -1.87
C GLY A 327 -16.61 -2.39 -2.58
N HIS A 328 -16.55 -1.12 -2.20
CA HIS A 328 -15.62 -0.12 -2.74
C HIS A 328 -14.51 0.22 -1.75
N CYS A 329 -13.27 0.29 -2.23
CA CYS A 329 -12.14 0.79 -1.45
C CYS A 329 -12.26 2.30 -1.26
N LEU A 330 -11.96 2.77 -0.05
CA LEU A 330 -12.09 4.14 0.38
C LEU A 330 -10.71 4.78 0.56
N ASP A 331 -10.53 5.94 -0.06
CA ASP A 331 -9.36 6.81 0.18
C ASP A 331 -9.60 7.79 1.35
N VAL A 332 -10.88 7.95 1.76
CA VAL A 332 -11.37 8.91 2.74
C VAL A 332 -12.39 8.22 3.65
N PHE A 333 -12.31 8.41 4.96
CA PHE A 333 -13.32 7.86 5.87
C PHE A 333 -14.69 8.52 5.62
N PRO A 334 -15.81 7.79 5.69
CA PRO A 334 -17.12 8.40 5.62
C PRO A 334 -17.36 9.32 6.83
N LEU A 335 -18.32 10.23 6.73
CA LEU A 335 -18.69 11.10 7.86
C LEU A 335 -19.28 10.33 9.04
N ALA A 336 -19.93 9.19 8.77
CA ALA A 336 -20.53 8.29 9.74
C ALA A 336 -20.76 6.91 9.14
N GLY A 337 -20.98 5.91 10.00
CA GLY A 337 -21.43 4.56 9.62
C GLY A 337 -20.33 3.51 9.72
N THR A 338 -20.67 2.28 9.36
CA THR A 338 -19.74 1.14 9.46
C THR A 338 -18.90 1.01 8.19
N VAL A 339 -17.59 0.84 8.38
CA VAL A 339 -16.63 0.45 7.33
C VAL A 339 -16.01 -0.90 7.68
N HIS A 340 -15.58 -1.63 6.65
CA HIS A 340 -14.89 -2.90 6.79
C HIS A 340 -13.40 -2.69 6.52
N LEU A 341 -12.57 -2.88 7.54
CA LEU A 341 -11.13 -2.74 7.43
C LEU A 341 -10.54 -4.10 7.06
N HIS A 342 -9.90 -4.16 5.90
CA HIS A 342 -9.29 -5.36 5.36
C HIS A 342 -7.79 -5.30 5.59
N VAL A 343 -7.21 -6.31 6.26
CA VAL A 343 -5.78 -6.39 6.52
C VAL A 343 -5.24 -7.73 6.03
N ASN A 344 -4.20 -7.70 5.19
CA ASN A 344 -3.58 -8.92 4.67
C ASN A 344 -2.07 -8.77 4.48
N ILE A 345 -1.38 -9.90 4.39
CA ILE A 345 0.04 -9.99 4.02
C ILE A 345 0.07 -10.40 2.55
N GLN A 346 0.63 -9.55 1.69
CA GLN A 346 0.61 -9.81 0.25
C GLN A 346 1.98 -9.58 -0.40
N PRO A 347 2.26 -10.21 -1.56
CA PRO A 347 3.48 -9.95 -2.32
C PRO A 347 3.76 -8.46 -2.48
N LYS A 348 5.00 -8.07 -2.20
CA LYS A 348 5.47 -6.69 -2.40
C LYS A 348 5.51 -6.42 -3.90
N SER A 349 4.43 -5.84 -4.41
CA SER A 349 4.45 -5.19 -5.70
C SER A 349 5.31 -3.91 -5.64
N PRO A 350 5.78 -3.41 -6.79
CA PRO A 350 6.49 -2.14 -6.81
C PRO A 350 5.67 -0.94 -6.29
N LEU A 351 4.32 -1.02 -6.25
CA LEU A 351 3.39 -0.09 -5.57
C LEU A 351 3.69 0.08 -4.08
N HIS A 352 4.36 -0.92 -3.52
CA HIS A 352 4.74 -0.98 -2.13
C HIS A 352 6.23 -0.69 -1.93
N ARG A 353 6.90 -0.02 -2.89
CA ARG A 353 8.35 0.26 -2.81
C ARG A 353 8.75 0.86 -1.46
N ASP A 354 7.96 1.84 -1.01
CA ASP A 354 8.15 2.56 0.25
C ASP A 354 7.56 1.83 1.46
N ARG A 355 6.72 0.81 1.24
CA ARG A 355 6.24 -0.05 2.32
C ARG A 355 7.31 -1.03 2.70
N LEU A 356 7.46 -1.20 4.01
CA LEU A 356 8.48 -2.07 4.54
C LEU A 356 8.08 -3.53 4.41
N ALA A 357 9.08 -4.37 4.18
CA ALA A 357 8.91 -5.80 4.07
C ALA A 357 8.24 -6.36 5.33
N PHE A 358 7.27 -7.25 5.12
CA PHE A 358 6.80 -8.16 6.15
C PHE A 358 7.95 -9.13 6.49
N PRO A 359 8.22 -9.40 7.79
CA PRO A 359 9.36 -10.21 8.21
C PRO A 359 9.08 -11.72 8.03
N ASP A 360 9.00 -12.18 6.78
CA ASP A 360 8.69 -13.57 6.44
C ASP A 360 9.68 -14.60 6.99
N ASN A 361 10.94 -14.20 7.08
CA ASN A 361 12.02 -15.00 7.64
C ASN A 361 11.82 -15.29 9.15
N GLU A 362 11.00 -14.47 9.80
CA GLU A 362 10.73 -14.55 11.23
C GLU A 362 9.60 -15.49 11.62
N VAL A 363 8.76 -15.86 10.67
CA VAL A 363 7.65 -16.78 10.88
C VAL A 363 8.17 -18.20 11.14
N HIS A 364 7.61 -18.89 12.14
CA HIS A 364 7.89 -20.31 12.40
C HIS A 364 7.02 -21.19 11.50
N TRP A 365 7.56 -21.60 10.36
CA TRP A 365 6.86 -22.43 9.39
C TRP A 365 6.88 -23.92 9.78
N GLU A 366 5.70 -24.50 9.92
CA GLU A 366 5.48 -25.95 9.97
C GLU A 366 4.66 -26.34 8.72
N GLY A 367 5.35 -26.62 7.61
CA GLY A 367 4.72 -26.89 6.32
C GLY A 367 4.51 -25.66 5.42
N ASP A 368 3.51 -25.73 4.54
CA ASP A 368 3.28 -24.77 3.46
C ASP A 368 2.29 -23.64 3.80
N ARG A 369 1.64 -23.73 4.96
CA ARG A 369 0.73 -22.70 5.49
C ARG A 369 1.04 -22.47 6.96
N LYS A 370 0.86 -21.24 7.41
CA LYS A 370 0.97 -20.84 8.81
C LYS A 370 -0.24 -20.02 9.20
N ARG A 371 -0.80 -20.33 10.37
CA ARG A 371 -1.84 -19.50 10.99
C ARG A 371 -1.17 -18.39 11.80
N LEU A 372 -1.40 -17.15 11.40
CA LEU A 372 -1.01 -15.95 12.17
C LEU A 372 -2.26 -15.29 12.75
N GLN A 373 -2.09 -14.35 13.67
CA GLN A 373 -3.17 -13.53 14.20
C GLN A 373 -2.94 -12.07 13.84
N VAL A 374 -4.02 -11.38 13.44
CA VAL A 374 -4.06 -9.94 13.27
C VAL A 374 -4.93 -9.37 14.38
N HIS A 375 -4.37 -8.47 15.18
CA HIS A 375 -5.06 -7.82 16.28
C HIS A 375 -5.31 -6.36 15.94
N MET A 376 -6.56 -5.92 16.03
CA MET A 376 -6.94 -4.51 15.95
C MET A 376 -7.15 -3.96 17.36
N THR A 377 -6.45 -2.86 17.68
CA THR A 377 -6.53 -2.19 18.98
C THR A 377 -6.84 -0.71 18.79
N GLU A 378 -7.69 -0.17 19.66
CA GLU A 378 -8.07 1.24 19.75
C GLU A 378 -8.22 1.62 21.22
N LEU A 379 -7.83 2.84 21.59
CA LEU A 379 -7.93 3.31 22.96
C LEU A 379 -9.40 3.27 23.45
N GLY A 380 -9.62 2.68 24.62
CA GLY A 380 -10.95 2.59 25.23
C GLY A 380 -11.85 1.49 24.66
N LYS A 381 -11.44 0.77 23.61
CA LYS A 381 -12.17 -0.40 23.08
C LYS A 381 -11.43 -1.70 23.40
N ARG A 382 -12.20 -2.80 23.48
CA ARG A 382 -11.61 -4.14 23.62
C ARG A 382 -10.90 -4.51 22.30
N PRO A 383 -9.68 -5.06 22.34
CA PRO A 383 -9.01 -5.56 21.15
C PRO A 383 -9.85 -6.61 20.40
N VAL A 384 -9.79 -6.58 19.07
CA VAL A 384 -10.41 -7.59 18.19
C VAL A 384 -9.30 -8.40 17.55
N THR A 385 -9.41 -9.73 17.53
CA THR A 385 -8.41 -10.62 16.96
C THR A 385 -9.03 -11.46 15.85
N VAL A 386 -8.40 -11.46 14.68
CA VAL A 386 -8.80 -12.26 13.53
C VAL A 386 -7.62 -13.15 13.11
N PRO A 387 -7.78 -14.48 13.07
CA PRO A 387 -6.77 -15.36 12.53
C PRO A 387 -6.71 -15.24 11.01
N ILE A 388 -5.52 -15.33 10.44
CA ILE A 388 -5.32 -15.42 8.99
C ILE A 388 -4.47 -16.63 8.65
N GLU A 389 -4.82 -17.34 7.58
CA GLU A 389 -3.90 -18.30 6.99
C GLU A 389 -2.95 -17.61 6.01
N VAL A 390 -1.66 -17.85 6.22
CA VAL A 390 -0.58 -17.30 5.41
C VAL A 390 0.11 -18.46 4.70
N PRO A 391 -0.03 -18.60 3.37
CA PRO A 391 0.73 -19.59 2.62
C PRO A 391 2.21 -19.21 2.57
N ARG A 392 3.08 -20.19 2.29
CA ARG A 392 4.53 -19.98 2.18
C ARG A 392 4.93 -19.03 1.05
N ALA A 393 4.09 -18.94 0.02
CA ALA A 393 4.20 -18.00 -1.09
C ALA A 393 2.82 -17.43 -1.43
N GLY A 394 2.77 -16.20 -1.95
CA GLY A 394 1.52 -15.50 -2.28
C GLY A 394 0.92 -14.72 -1.12
N ALA A 395 -0.34 -14.29 -1.28
CA ALA A 395 -1.06 -13.50 -0.31
C ALA A 395 -1.69 -14.37 0.79
N SER A 396 -1.82 -13.83 1.99
CA SER A 396 -2.63 -14.39 3.06
C SER A 396 -4.12 -14.22 2.78
N GLU A 397 -4.92 -14.92 3.57
CA GLU A 397 -6.32 -14.55 3.78
C GLU A 397 -6.42 -13.11 4.30
N VAL A 398 -7.58 -12.49 4.07
CA VAL A 398 -7.89 -11.14 4.54
C VAL A 398 -8.48 -11.23 5.94
N ALA A 399 -7.87 -10.54 6.90
CA ALA A 399 -8.50 -10.24 8.18
C ALA A 399 -9.47 -9.08 8.00
N GLU A 400 -10.75 -9.32 8.26
CA GLU A 400 -11.80 -8.31 8.16
C GLU A 400 -12.23 -7.83 9.55
N PHE A 401 -12.26 -6.52 9.74
CA PHE A 401 -12.72 -5.88 10.97
C PHE A 401 -13.84 -4.89 10.66
N ALA A 402 -15.02 -5.09 11.24
CA ALA A 402 -16.06 -4.07 11.21
C ALA A 402 -15.69 -2.91 12.15
N TYR A 403 -15.77 -1.68 11.66
CA TYR A 403 -15.42 -0.48 12.39
C TYR A 403 -16.47 0.61 12.20
N ASP A 404 -17.02 1.11 13.31
CA ASP A 404 -18.01 2.19 13.30
C ASP A 404 -17.31 3.56 13.34
N VAL A 405 -17.49 4.32 12.27
CA VAL A 405 -17.06 5.71 12.16
C VAL A 405 -18.07 6.61 12.86
N ILE A 406 -17.62 7.26 13.93
CA ILE A 406 -18.44 8.16 14.75
C ILE A 406 -18.09 9.62 14.39
N PRO A 407 -19.09 10.46 14.01
CA PRO A 407 -18.85 11.86 13.71
C PRO A 407 -18.11 12.60 14.82
N GLY A 408 -17.08 13.38 14.45
CA GLY A 408 -16.30 14.20 15.37
C GLY A 408 -15.28 13.44 16.23
N GLN A 409 -15.17 12.12 16.10
CA GLN A 409 -14.15 11.33 16.78
C GLN A 409 -13.01 10.98 15.82
N SER A 410 -11.78 11.31 16.19
CA SER A 410 -10.60 10.90 15.42
C SER A 410 -10.45 9.38 15.41
N ILE A 411 -9.98 8.86 14.28
CA ILE A 411 -9.79 7.43 14.05
C ILE A 411 -8.30 7.15 14.20
N ASP A 412 -7.96 6.27 15.13
CA ASP A 412 -6.58 5.93 15.43
C ASP A 412 -6.47 4.46 15.85
N LEU A 413 -6.22 3.63 14.84
CA LEU A 413 -6.24 2.18 14.95
C LEU A 413 -4.84 1.62 14.80
N ARG A 414 -4.52 0.62 15.61
CA ARG A 414 -3.29 -0.15 15.49
C ARG A 414 -3.60 -1.59 15.13
N PHE A 415 -2.84 -2.10 14.17
CA PHE A 415 -2.83 -3.49 13.75
C PHE A 415 -1.52 -4.15 14.18
N LEU A 416 -1.62 -5.26 14.90
CA LEU A 416 -0.47 -6.09 15.28
C LEU A 416 -0.59 -7.44 14.59
N VAL A 417 0.45 -7.86 13.87
CA VAL A 417 0.55 -9.22 13.33
C VAL A 417 1.42 -10.04 14.26
N SER A 418 0.95 -11.21 14.68
CA SER A 418 1.62 -12.06 15.65
C SER A 418 1.73 -13.55 15.25
N ASP A 419 2.73 -14.21 15.81
CA ASP A 419 2.95 -15.67 15.79
C ASP A 419 3.06 -16.16 17.24
N GLY A 420 1.95 -16.55 17.84
CA GLY A 420 1.86 -16.81 19.29
C GLY A 420 2.04 -15.53 20.10
N ALA A 421 2.75 -15.59 21.23
CA ALA A 421 3.04 -14.42 22.06
C ALA A 421 4.20 -13.55 21.54
N ARG A 422 4.31 -13.44 20.21
CA ARG A 422 5.35 -12.68 19.52
C ARG A 422 4.72 -11.74 18.50
N ILE A 423 5.01 -10.45 18.61
CA ILE A 423 4.64 -9.44 17.62
C ILE A 423 5.70 -9.42 16.52
N LEU A 424 5.26 -9.59 15.27
CA LEU A 424 6.11 -9.59 14.07
C LEU A 424 6.16 -8.21 13.43
N GLN A 425 5.02 -7.54 13.31
CA GLN A 425 4.92 -6.23 12.69
C GLN A 425 3.74 -5.46 13.29
N THR A 426 3.94 -4.16 13.48
CA THR A 426 2.91 -3.23 13.93
C THR A 426 2.66 -2.19 12.86
N ALA A 427 1.40 -1.92 12.55
CA ALA A 427 0.97 -0.88 11.62
C ALA A 427 -0.13 -0.02 12.23
N ARG A 428 -0.34 1.16 11.65
CA ARG A 428 -1.30 2.15 12.13
C ARG A 428 -2.18 2.63 10.98
N MET A 429 -3.46 2.81 11.26
CA MET A 429 -4.42 3.46 10.38
C MET A 429 -5.02 4.66 11.10
N GLN A 430 -4.94 5.83 10.49
CA GLN A 430 -5.36 7.10 11.10
C GLN A 430 -6.20 7.93 10.15
N GLY A 431 -7.08 8.76 10.70
CA GLY A 431 -7.83 9.74 9.94
C GLY A 431 -8.91 10.40 10.79
N GLU A 432 -9.77 11.17 10.12
CA GLU A 432 -10.97 11.77 10.71
C GLU A 432 -12.17 11.48 9.80
N PRO A 433 -13.40 11.48 10.31
CA PRO A 433 -14.59 11.37 9.47
C PRO A 433 -14.59 12.44 8.37
N GLY A 434 -14.66 12.03 7.10
CA GLY A 434 -14.58 12.92 5.94
C GLY A 434 -13.16 13.27 5.47
N SER A 435 -12.13 12.75 6.12
CA SER A 435 -10.72 13.02 5.81
C SER A 435 -10.00 11.79 5.25
N ALA A 436 -8.86 12.03 4.59
CA ALA A 436 -8.05 10.98 3.98
C ALA A 436 -7.61 9.92 4.99
N ILE A 437 -7.58 8.66 4.54
CA ILE A 437 -7.11 7.52 5.34
C ILE A 437 -5.60 7.43 5.21
N SER A 438 -4.90 7.45 6.34
CA SER A 438 -3.46 7.25 6.40
C SER A 438 -3.14 5.86 6.95
N PHE A 439 -2.42 5.04 6.20
CA PHE A 439 -1.91 3.75 6.66
C PHE A 439 -0.39 3.70 6.57
N PHE A 440 0.28 3.30 7.65
CA PHE A 440 1.73 3.13 7.67
C PHE A 440 2.19 2.05 8.64
N ILE A 441 3.34 1.44 8.35
CA ILE A 441 4.01 0.50 9.26
C ILE A 441 4.63 1.32 10.39
N GLU A 442 4.31 0.99 11.64
CA GLU A 442 4.83 1.64 12.85
C GLU A 442 6.15 1.01 13.31
N ALA A 443 6.24 -0.32 13.33
CA ALA A 443 7.43 -1.05 13.75
C ALA A 443 7.53 -2.40 13.03
N ILE A 444 8.76 -2.85 12.75
CA ILE A 444 9.07 -4.22 12.31
C ILE A 444 9.93 -4.88 13.36
N ASN A 445 9.65 -6.15 13.59
CA ASN A 445 10.31 -6.95 14.57
C ASN A 445 11.29 -7.94 13.92
N THR A 446 12.57 -7.86 14.31
CA THR A 446 13.60 -8.84 13.98
C THR A 446 14.21 -9.30 15.31
N PRO A 447 14.16 -10.58 15.67
CA PRO A 447 14.66 -11.10 16.92
C PRO A 447 16.18 -11.06 16.90
N LEU A 448 16.78 -10.97 18.09
CA LEU A 448 18.24 -10.90 18.21
C LEU A 448 18.87 -12.29 18.26
N GLU A 449 18.12 -13.31 18.72
CA GLU A 449 18.60 -14.69 18.75
C GLU A 449 18.19 -15.49 17.51
N LEU A 450 19.18 -16.16 16.92
CA LEU A 450 18.99 -17.10 15.80
C LEU A 450 18.15 -18.33 16.19
N GLU A 451 18.17 -18.71 17.48
CA GLU A 451 17.33 -19.78 17.99
C GLU A 451 15.91 -19.30 18.28
N LYS A 452 15.04 -19.82 17.44
CA LYS A 452 13.60 -19.62 17.36
C LYS A 452 12.83 -20.26 18.53
N SER A 453 13.10 -19.84 19.77
CA SER A 453 12.28 -20.24 20.94
C SER A 453 11.09 -19.29 21.15
N SER A 454 9.96 -19.82 21.62
CA SER A 454 8.73 -19.07 21.80
C SER A 454 8.87 -18.02 22.92
N PHE A 455 8.23 -16.87 22.72
CA PHE A 455 8.02 -15.89 23.78
C PHE A 455 6.87 -16.33 24.68
N ASP A 456 6.95 -16.00 25.98
CA ASP A 456 5.85 -16.18 26.92
C ASP A 456 4.95 -14.94 26.97
N LEU A 457 5.52 -13.78 26.63
CA LEU A 457 4.86 -12.48 26.69
C LEU A 457 5.50 -11.53 25.67
N ALA A 458 4.67 -10.81 24.91
CA ALA A 458 5.07 -9.63 24.17
C ALA A 458 4.38 -8.39 24.72
N MET A 459 5.11 -7.29 24.83
CA MET A 459 4.61 -6.04 25.35
C MET A 459 5.08 -4.87 24.51
N LEU A 460 4.13 -4.14 23.93
CA LEU A 460 4.34 -2.91 23.20
C LEU A 460 3.95 -1.74 24.11
N VAL A 461 4.93 -0.96 24.55
CA VAL A 461 4.70 0.21 25.42
C VAL A 461 4.94 1.48 24.62
N ASN A 462 3.94 2.34 24.50
CA ASN A 462 4.07 3.62 23.81
C ASN A 462 3.01 4.66 24.23
N ASP A 463 3.25 5.92 23.88
CA ASP A 463 2.40 7.07 24.21
C ASP A 463 1.50 7.48 23.02
N SER A 464 1.15 6.53 22.15
CA SER A 464 0.74 6.86 20.79
C SER A 464 -0.75 6.76 20.52
N LEU A 465 -1.46 5.75 21.06
CA LEU A 465 -2.90 5.61 20.85
C LEU A 465 -3.64 6.68 21.67
N GLY A 466 -4.30 7.61 20.99
CA GLY A 466 -4.96 8.75 21.63
C GLY A 466 -4.05 9.66 22.46
N GLY A 467 -2.72 9.59 22.26
CA GLY A 467 -1.72 10.40 22.97
C GLY A 467 -1.50 10.02 24.44
N GLN A 468 -1.99 8.85 24.89
CA GLN A 468 -1.85 8.40 26.27
C GLN A 468 -0.80 7.28 26.39
N PRO A 469 0.01 7.25 27.48
CA PRO A 469 0.86 6.12 27.80
C PRO A 469 0.04 4.84 27.90
N SER A 470 0.36 3.85 27.10
CA SER A 470 -0.37 2.58 27.02
C SER A 470 0.57 1.40 26.84
N ALA A 471 0.13 0.24 27.29
CA ALA A 471 0.76 -1.04 27.02
C ALA A 471 -0.22 -1.95 26.29
N THR A 472 0.15 -2.40 25.10
CA THR A 472 -0.47 -3.55 24.46
C THR A 472 0.31 -4.79 24.85
N VAL A 473 -0.37 -5.76 25.46
CA VAL A 473 0.23 -6.98 25.99
C VAL A 473 -0.38 -8.16 25.28
N LEU A 474 0.47 -9.05 24.79
CA LEU A 474 0.10 -10.27 24.06
C LEU A 474 0.72 -11.46 24.78
N SER A 475 -0.09 -12.44 25.15
CA SER A 475 0.34 -13.70 25.74
C SER A 475 -0.40 -14.88 25.10
N SER A 476 -0.18 -16.10 25.59
CA SER A 476 -0.93 -17.29 25.13
C SER A 476 -2.44 -17.19 25.38
N SER A 477 -2.89 -16.36 26.31
CA SER A 477 -4.30 -16.16 26.63
C SER A 477 -5.00 -15.12 25.74
N GLY A 478 -4.24 -14.29 25.03
CA GLY A 478 -4.76 -13.29 24.11
C GLY A 478 -4.06 -11.95 24.23
N ILE A 479 -4.73 -10.90 23.73
CA ILE A 479 -4.24 -9.54 23.67
C ILE A 479 -5.07 -8.60 24.55
N SER A 480 -4.40 -7.71 25.28
CA SER A 480 -5.03 -6.65 26.08
C SER A 480 -4.35 -5.31 25.82
N LEU A 481 -5.13 -4.23 25.76
CA LEU A 481 -4.64 -2.87 25.73
C LEU A 481 -4.99 -2.20 27.07
N THR A 482 -3.98 -1.69 27.77
CA THR A 482 -4.19 -1.00 29.05
C THR A 482 -3.50 0.36 29.05
N VAL A 483 -4.21 1.38 29.52
CA VAL A 483 -3.65 2.71 29.76
C VAL A 483 -2.78 2.64 31.00
N LEU A 484 -1.57 3.21 30.91
CA LEU A 484 -0.58 3.27 31.98
C LEU A 484 -0.70 4.56 32.81
N ASP A 485 -1.89 5.18 32.85
CA ASP A 485 -2.23 6.41 33.60
C ASP A 485 -2.22 6.24 35.13
N GLY A 486 -1.62 5.16 35.64
CA GLY A 486 -1.28 5.12 37.05
C GLY A 486 -0.29 6.24 37.34
N HIS A 487 -0.66 7.21 38.18
CA HIS A 487 0.29 8.13 38.83
C HIS A 487 1.51 7.34 39.35
N ASP A 488 1.26 6.12 39.83
CA ASP A 488 2.25 5.12 40.26
C ASP A 488 3.23 4.67 39.18
N ILE A 489 2.83 4.54 37.91
CA ILE A 489 3.70 4.07 36.82
C ILE A 489 4.64 5.19 36.35
N VAL A 490 4.11 6.40 36.18
CA VAL A 490 4.92 7.58 35.83
C VAL A 490 5.90 7.90 36.96
N ASN A 491 5.44 7.89 38.21
CA ASN A 491 6.31 8.08 39.37
C ASN A 491 7.34 6.96 39.47
N ALA A 492 6.93 5.68 39.35
CA ALA A 492 7.86 4.56 39.40
C ALA A 492 8.94 4.69 38.32
N ARG A 493 8.59 5.06 37.07
CA ARG A 493 9.55 5.25 35.99
C ARG A 493 10.56 6.36 36.30
N ARG A 494 10.09 7.52 36.76
CA ARG A 494 10.95 8.65 37.15
C ARG A 494 11.88 8.25 38.30
N ASP A 495 11.31 7.65 39.34
CA ASP A 495 12.01 7.19 40.52
C ASP A 495 13.05 6.11 40.22
N PHE A 496 12.76 5.21 39.28
CA PHE A 496 13.70 4.22 38.77
C PHE A 496 14.87 4.89 38.08
N LEU A 497 14.59 5.84 37.19
CA LEU A 497 15.61 6.59 36.48
C LEU A 497 16.53 7.33 37.47
N GLU A 498 15.96 8.01 38.47
CA GLU A 498 16.71 8.71 39.51
C GLU A 498 17.58 7.76 40.34
N THR A 499 17.03 6.61 40.73
CA THR A 499 17.76 5.59 41.49
C THR A 499 18.96 5.08 40.68
N LEU A 500 18.74 4.73 39.41
CA LEU A 500 19.78 4.22 38.51
C LEU A 500 20.84 5.30 38.21
N GLN A 501 20.43 6.53 37.93
CA GLN A 501 21.35 7.66 37.71
C GLN A 501 22.21 7.94 38.94
N THR A 502 21.62 7.85 40.14
CA THR A 502 22.35 8.01 41.40
C THR A 502 23.38 6.90 41.57
N SER A 503 23.04 5.66 41.28
CA SER A 503 23.97 4.52 41.35
C SER A 503 25.11 4.64 40.34
N VAL A 504 24.84 5.13 39.13
CA VAL A 504 25.88 5.40 38.12
C VAL A 504 26.79 6.56 38.54
N LYS A 505 26.22 7.63 39.12
CA LYS A 505 26.98 8.80 39.59
C LYS A 505 27.84 8.50 40.81
N PHE A 506 27.39 7.58 41.67
CA PHE A 506 28.05 7.21 42.92
C PHE A 506 28.24 5.70 43.03
N PRO A 507 29.15 5.10 42.23
CA PRO A 507 29.32 3.65 42.16
C PRO A 507 29.87 3.03 43.46
N SER A 508 30.47 3.83 44.35
CA SER A 508 30.94 3.39 45.67
C SER A 508 29.82 3.28 46.72
N LYS A 509 28.58 3.63 46.37
CA LYS A 509 27.43 3.53 47.26
C LYS A 509 27.08 2.07 47.50
N ASP A 510 26.57 1.77 48.70
CA ASP A 510 26.18 0.41 49.06
C ASP A 510 25.18 -0.19 48.06
N ILE A 511 25.59 -1.28 47.42
CA ILE A 511 24.80 -2.02 46.44
C ILE A 511 23.55 -2.64 47.07
N VAL A 512 23.59 -2.94 48.38
CA VAL A 512 22.45 -3.49 49.12
C VAL A 512 21.31 -2.46 49.16
N ASP A 513 21.59 -1.23 49.60
CA ASP A 513 20.62 -0.12 49.62
C ASP A 513 20.03 0.14 48.21
N THR A 514 20.88 0.11 47.19
CA THR A 514 20.44 0.28 45.79
C THR A 514 19.48 -0.82 45.37
N LEU A 515 19.82 -2.10 45.59
CA LEU A 515 18.98 -3.23 45.22
C LEU A 515 17.66 -3.24 45.98
N PHE A 516 17.63 -2.84 47.25
CA PHE A 516 16.39 -2.70 48.01
C PHE A 516 15.46 -1.63 47.41
N LYS A 517 16.02 -0.48 47.02
CA LYS A 517 15.25 0.60 46.37
C LYS A 517 14.68 0.14 45.04
N LEU A 518 15.50 -0.51 44.21
CA LEU A 518 15.05 -1.06 42.92
C LEU A 518 13.98 -2.15 43.11
N ALA A 519 14.17 -3.07 44.05
CA ALA A 519 13.20 -4.13 44.33
C ALA A 519 11.87 -3.58 44.86
N SER A 520 11.90 -2.60 45.75
CA SER A 520 10.70 -1.94 46.26
C SER A 520 9.90 -1.26 45.15
N LYS A 521 10.57 -0.42 44.34
CA LYS A 521 9.95 0.26 43.18
C LYS A 521 9.47 -0.75 42.13
N GLY A 522 10.23 -1.81 41.90
CA GLY A 522 9.91 -2.88 40.97
C GLY A 522 8.73 -3.73 41.40
N ARG A 523 8.57 -3.93 42.71
CA ARG A 523 7.41 -4.62 43.27
C ARG A 523 6.14 -3.79 43.10
N THR A 524 6.21 -2.49 43.33
CA THR A 524 5.08 -1.56 43.12
C THR A 524 4.66 -1.56 41.65
N LEU A 525 5.62 -1.38 40.73
CA LEU A 525 5.33 -1.42 39.31
C LEU A 525 4.78 -2.78 38.86
N PHE A 526 5.35 -3.88 39.34
CA PHE A 526 4.86 -5.24 39.04
C PHE A 526 3.42 -5.44 39.51
N LYS A 527 3.05 -4.98 40.72
CA LYS A 527 1.67 -5.05 41.21
C LYS A 527 0.72 -4.25 40.31
N ALA A 528 1.10 -3.02 39.95
CA ALA A 528 0.28 -2.18 39.07
C ALA A 528 0.05 -2.85 37.70
N ILE A 529 1.12 -3.37 37.09
CA ILE A 529 1.06 -4.11 35.83
C ILE A 529 0.19 -5.36 35.94
N LYS A 530 0.36 -6.16 37.01
CA LYS A 530 -0.40 -7.40 37.21
C LYS A 530 -1.90 -7.15 37.45
N THR A 531 -2.26 -6.06 38.11
CA THR A 531 -3.68 -5.65 38.23
C THR A 531 -4.28 -5.30 36.86
N SER A 532 -3.47 -4.66 36.00
CA SER A 532 -3.85 -4.25 34.66
C SER A 532 -3.83 -5.37 33.61
N ILE A 533 -3.16 -6.49 33.90
CA ILE A 533 -2.99 -7.65 33.02
C ILE A 533 -3.36 -8.91 33.82
N PRO A 534 -4.66 -9.28 33.84
CA PRO A 534 -5.18 -10.35 34.69
C PRO A 534 -4.50 -11.71 34.46
N GLU A 535 -3.99 -11.94 33.25
CA GLU A 535 -3.41 -13.21 32.81
C GLU A 535 -1.88 -13.16 32.72
N TRP A 536 -1.23 -12.34 33.55
CA TRP A 536 0.23 -12.31 33.64
C TRP A 536 0.80 -13.72 33.89
N PRO A 537 1.69 -14.24 33.02
CA PRO A 537 2.20 -15.61 33.16
C PRO A 537 2.86 -15.86 34.51
N ALA A 538 2.59 -17.03 35.12
CA ALA A 538 3.17 -17.39 36.41
C ALA A 538 4.71 -17.53 36.37
N GLN A 539 5.23 -17.91 35.20
CA GLN A 539 6.66 -17.99 34.91
C GLN A 539 6.92 -17.30 33.58
N LEU A 540 7.99 -16.51 33.51
CA LEU A 540 8.46 -15.85 32.30
C LEU A 540 9.89 -16.31 32.05
N LYS A 541 10.11 -16.97 30.92
CA LYS A 541 11.43 -17.38 30.44
C LYS A 541 11.93 -16.41 29.36
N ARG A 542 11.04 -15.98 28.45
CA ARG A 542 11.39 -15.09 27.34
C ARG A 542 10.29 -14.04 27.13
N VAL A 543 10.68 -12.77 27.12
CA VAL A 543 9.77 -11.62 26.96
C VAL A 543 10.23 -10.74 25.81
N GLN A 544 9.31 -10.37 24.94
CA GLN A 544 9.52 -9.36 23.91
C GLN A 544 9.03 -8.01 24.42
N LEU A 545 9.92 -7.03 24.53
CA LEU A 545 9.58 -5.66 24.91
C LEU A 545 9.81 -4.72 23.71
N MET A 546 8.75 -4.10 23.23
CA MET A 546 8.81 -3.10 22.16
C MET A 546 8.55 -1.71 22.74
N THR A 547 9.46 -0.75 22.52
CA THR A 547 9.28 0.66 22.94
C THR A 547 9.71 1.66 21.84
N PRO A 548 9.11 2.86 21.73
CA PRO A 548 9.66 3.90 20.86
C PRO A 548 11.06 4.33 21.36
N SER A 549 11.90 4.82 20.44
CA SER A 549 13.29 5.21 20.68
C SER A 549 13.44 6.04 21.96
N ASN A 550 14.32 5.60 22.86
CA ASN A 550 14.62 6.22 24.17
C ASN A 550 13.49 6.17 25.24
N ALA A 551 12.37 5.48 25.00
CA ALA A 551 11.36 5.28 26.04
C ALA A 551 11.83 4.22 27.06
N PHE A 552 12.33 4.68 28.20
CA PHE A 552 12.74 3.83 29.31
C PHE A 552 11.54 3.16 29.99
N PHE A 553 11.32 1.87 29.70
CA PHE A 553 10.41 1.02 30.47
C PHE A 553 11.20 -0.02 31.30
N PRO A 554 11.17 0.00 32.64
CA PRO A 554 12.07 -0.78 33.50
C PRO A 554 11.61 -2.23 33.76
N ILE A 555 11.34 -3.00 32.71
CA ILE A 555 10.80 -4.37 32.86
C ILE A 555 11.77 -5.31 33.60
N GLU A 556 13.07 -5.10 33.40
CA GLU A 556 14.15 -5.91 33.99
C GLU A 556 14.17 -5.79 35.52
N TYR A 557 13.69 -4.66 36.04
CA TYR A 557 13.66 -4.36 37.47
C TYR A 557 12.36 -4.78 38.16
N LEU A 558 11.41 -5.38 37.44
CA LEU A 558 10.19 -5.92 38.07
C LEU A 558 10.58 -6.99 39.09
N TYR A 559 10.07 -6.82 40.31
CA TYR A 559 10.36 -7.71 41.44
C TYR A 559 9.14 -8.60 41.75
N CYS A 560 9.24 -9.87 41.38
CA CYS A 560 8.08 -10.77 41.33
C CYS A 560 7.70 -11.39 42.69
N ALA A 561 8.52 -11.23 43.73
CA ALA A 561 8.32 -11.83 45.05
C ALA A 561 7.92 -10.79 46.13
N PRO A 562 7.45 -11.24 47.32
CA PRO A 562 7.32 -10.36 48.48
C PRO A 562 8.67 -9.74 48.88
N MET A 563 8.62 -8.52 49.41
CA MET A 563 9.78 -7.83 49.97
C MET A 563 10.01 -8.28 51.42
N PRO A 564 11.26 -8.35 51.90
CA PRO A 564 11.53 -8.53 53.32
C PRO A 564 10.90 -7.41 54.15
N GLU A 565 10.28 -7.77 55.28
CA GLU A 565 9.68 -6.78 56.20
C GLU A 565 10.74 -5.87 56.83
N ASN A 566 11.93 -6.42 57.09
CA ASN A 566 13.07 -5.68 57.61
C ASN A 566 13.83 -5.00 56.45
N THR A 567 13.77 -3.66 56.38
CA THR A 567 14.50 -2.85 55.40
C THR A 567 16.03 -2.87 55.59
N LYS A 568 16.52 -3.39 56.73
CA LYS A 568 17.94 -3.67 56.99
C LYS A 568 18.32 -5.12 56.71
N ALA A 569 17.41 -5.94 56.17
CA ALA A 569 17.76 -7.31 55.80
C ALA A 569 18.89 -7.29 54.76
N GLY A 570 19.82 -8.24 54.86
CA GLY A 570 20.91 -8.37 53.90
C GLY A 570 20.43 -8.91 52.54
N LEU A 571 21.36 -8.98 51.60
CA LEU A 571 21.17 -9.78 50.39
C LEU A 571 21.20 -11.27 50.75
N CYS A 572 20.46 -12.08 50.01
CA CYS A 572 20.45 -13.53 50.16
C CYS A 572 21.90 -14.09 50.21
N PRO A 573 22.25 -14.91 51.22
CA PRO A 573 23.59 -15.49 51.35
C PRO A 573 23.94 -16.40 50.16
N ASP A 574 22.95 -17.12 49.62
CA ASP A 574 23.12 -18.07 48.53
C ASP A 574 23.15 -17.40 47.13
N ARG A 575 23.09 -16.07 47.07
CA ARG A 575 22.97 -15.33 45.79
C ARG A 575 24.11 -15.60 44.83
N ALA A 576 25.34 -15.75 45.33
CA ALA A 576 26.52 -15.90 44.48
C ALA A 576 26.44 -17.20 43.66
N GLY A 577 26.10 -18.32 44.32
CA GLY A 577 25.92 -19.60 43.64
C GLY A 577 24.73 -19.59 42.67
N CYS A 578 23.60 -18.99 43.05
CA CYS A 578 22.41 -18.93 42.19
C CYS A 578 22.63 -18.05 40.95
N LEU A 579 23.30 -16.91 41.10
CA LEU A 579 23.61 -16.02 39.98
C LEU A 579 24.61 -16.67 39.02
N ALA A 580 25.64 -17.33 39.55
CA ALA A 580 26.60 -18.07 38.72
C ALA A 580 25.96 -19.23 37.96
N ALA A 581 24.99 -19.91 38.56
CA ALA A 581 24.24 -20.98 37.91
C ALA A 581 23.12 -20.48 36.98
N GLY A 582 22.77 -19.19 37.03
CA GLY A 582 21.61 -18.63 36.31
C GLY A 582 20.24 -19.16 36.79
N VAL A 583 20.22 -19.96 37.85
CA VAL A 583 19.02 -20.63 38.36
C VAL A 583 19.01 -20.54 39.88
N ALA A 584 17.86 -20.15 40.44
CA ALA A 584 17.68 -20.15 41.88
C ALA A 584 17.54 -21.58 42.41
N ARG A 585 18.09 -21.87 43.58
CA ARG A 585 17.86 -23.15 44.28
C ARG A 585 16.35 -23.40 44.43
N HIS A 586 15.92 -24.64 44.19
CA HIS A 586 14.57 -25.09 44.49
C HIS A 586 14.64 -26.35 45.37
N PRO A 587 13.92 -26.40 46.51
CA PRO A 587 13.18 -25.31 47.16
C PRO A 587 14.10 -24.24 47.80
N CYS A 588 13.58 -23.04 48.06
CA CYS A 588 14.36 -21.95 48.67
C CYS A 588 13.54 -21.21 49.73
N SER A 589 13.71 -21.63 50.99
CA SER A 589 13.05 -21.04 52.16
C SER A 589 13.32 -19.54 52.32
N ILE A 590 14.49 -19.03 51.89
CA ILE A 590 14.81 -17.60 51.91
C ILE A 590 13.89 -16.80 50.98
N ARG A 591 13.56 -17.37 49.80
CA ARG A 591 12.65 -16.74 48.83
C ARG A 591 11.20 -16.86 49.26
N GLU A 592 10.79 -18.02 49.79
CA GLU A 592 9.43 -18.28 50.27
C GLU A 592 9.07 -17.40 51.47
N ASN A 593 9.97 -17.30 52.44
CA ASN A 593 9.74 -16.55 53.68
C ASN A 593 10.15 -15.07 53.61
N ALA A 594 10.70 -14.62 52.47
CA ALA A 594 11.21 -13.26 52.27
C ALA A 594 12.16 -12.76 53.39
N THR A 595 12.99 -13.63 53.97
CA THR A 595 13.89 -13.27 55.10
C THR A 595 15.09 -12.44 54.68
N SER A 596 15.42 -12.41 53.39
CA SER A 596 16.50 -11.61 52.80
C SER A 596 16.15 -11.21 51.38
N LEU A 597 16.74 -10.13 50.87
CA LEU A 597 16.50 -9.72 49.49
C LEU A 597 17.20 -10.69 48.54
N CYS A 598 16.42 -11.46 47.79
CA CYS A 598 16.96 -12.36 46.78
C CYS A 598 17.01 -11.67 45.40
N PRO A 599 18.19 -11.51 44.78
CA PRO A 599 18.31 -10.94 43.44
C PRO A 599 17.64 -11.78 42.34
N MET A 600 17.49 -13.09 42.56
CA MET A 600 16.81 -14.01 41.62
C MET A 600 15.29 -13.75 41.49
N ASN A 601 14.74 -12.74 42.15
CA ASN A 601 13.33 -12.34 42.00
C ASN A 601 13.18 -11.14 41.06
N PHE A 602 14.28 -10.53 40.59
CA PHE A 602 14.25 -9.58 39.49
C PHE A 602 14.03 -10.31 38.17
N LEU A 603 13.12 -9.78 37.35
CA LEU A 603 12.82 -10.38 36.05
C LEU A 603 14.06 -10.43 35.15
N GLY A 604 14.85 -9.36 35.11
CA GLY A 604 16.08 -9.29 34.31
C GLY A 604 17.20 -10.26 34.73
N VAL A 605 17.04 -10.97 35.85
CA VAL A 605 17.97 -12.03 36.29
C VAL A 605 17.46 -13.43 35.91
N THR A 606 16.14 -13.60 35.77
CA THR A 606 15.51 -14.92 35.58
C THR A 606 14.84 -15.12 34.23
N THR A 607 14.78 -14.07 33.42
CA THR A 607 14.05 -14.03 32.15
C THR A 607 14.90 -13.36 31.10
N VAL A 608 14.90 -13.91 29.88
CA VAL A 608 15.46 -13.27 28.70
C VAL A 608 14.50 -12.17 28.26
N VAL A 609 14.94 -10.92 28.32
CA VAL A 609 14.17 -9.76 27.85
C VAL A 609 14.78 -9.27 26.55
N GLU A 610 14.05 -9.44 25.44
CA GLU A 610 14.42 -8.87 24.16
C GLU A 610 13.79 -7.50 23.98
N ARG A 611 14.62 -6.47 24.11
CA ARG A 611 14.21 -5.10 23.91
C ARG A 611 14.39 -4.70 22.45
N GLN A 612 13.32 -4.19 21.86
CA GLN A 612 13.28 -3.72 20.49
C GLN A 612 12.78 -2.28 20.48
N THR A 613 13.63 -1.40 19.99
CA THR A 613 13.30 0.01 19.87
C THR A 613 13.06 0.39 18.43
N TRP A 614 12.00 1.15 18.17
CA TRP A 614 11.77 1.76 16.86
C TRP A 614 11.75 3.28 16.97
N ASP A 615 12.24 3.96 15.95
CA ASP A 615 12.19 5.42 15.88
C ASP A 615 11.28 5.81 14.72
N PRO A 616 10.13 6.47 14.97
CA PRO A 616 9.23 6.89 13.89
C PRO A 616 9.85 7.94 12.97
N THR A 617 10.89 8.65 13.42
CA THR A 617 11.56 9.73 12.68
C THR A 617 12.77 9.26 11.88
N LYS A 618 13.23 8.03 12.09
CA LYS A 618 14.36 7.45 11.35
C LYS A 618 13.86 6.43 10.34
N PRO A 619 14.59 6.23 9.24
CA PRO A 619 14.30 5.14 8.32
C PRO A 619 14.29 3.82 9.11
N LYS A 620 13.19 3.08 8.96
CA LYS A 620 12.97 1.79 9.59
C LYS A 620 13.82 0.76 8.88
N SER A 621 15.12 0.75 9.16
CA SER A 621 16.02 -0.28 8.66
C SER A 621 15.71 -1.61 9.35
N VAL A 622 15.56 -2.67 8.56
CA VAL A 622 15.90 -4.02 9.05
C VAL A 622 17.35 -3.91 9.52
N PHE A 623 17.66 -4.36 10.74
CA PHE A 623 18.93 -4.20 11.47
C PHE A 623 20.19 -4.68 10.71
N LEU A 624 20.52 -4.05 9.57
CA LEU A 624 21.71 -4.30 8.76
C LEU A 624 22.64 -3.09 8.72
N SER A 625 22.24 -1.96 9.29
CA SER A 625 23.17 -0.85 9.52
C SER A 625 23.88 -1.07 10.84
N GLU A 626 25.15 -1.51 10.76
CA GLU A 626 26.09 -1.36 11.87
C GLU A 626 25.99 0.07 12.42
N PRO A 627 25.99 0.27 13.75
CA PRO A 627 25.91 1.60 14.32
C PRO A 627 27.11 2.41 13.82
N LYS A 628 26.84 3.39 12.94
CA LYS A 628 27.86 4.23 12.28
C LYS A 628 28.73 5.05 13.23
N GLN A 629 28.40 5.08 14.52
CA GLN A 629 29.06 5.86 15.56
C GLN A 629 29.18 5.06 16.87
N LEU A 630 29.70 3.83 16.80
CA LEU A 630 30.15 3.12 18.02
C LEU A 630 31.13 3.96 18.85
N ALA A 631 31.95 4.79 18.18
CA ALA A 631 32.94 5.67 18.79
C ALA A 631 32.36 6.87 19.56
N GLU A 632 31.14 7.32 19.25
CA GLU A 632 30.51 8.47 19.93
C GLU A 632 29.64 8.05 21.12
N ARG A 633 29.32 6.76 21.23
CA ARG A 633 28.67 6.24 22.44
C ARG A 633 29.65 6.35 23.60
N HIS A 634 29.18 6.80 24.76
CA HIS A 634 29.96 6.71 25.99
C HIS A 634 30.38 5.26 26.21
N CYS A 635 31.66 5.00 25.96
CA CYS A 635 32.26 3.70 26.20
C CYS A 635 32.39 3.52 27.72
N ILE A 636 31.78 2.45 28.24
CA ILE A 636 31.98 2.04 29.62
C ILE A 636 33.36 1.39 29.66
N SER A 637 34.39 2.19 29.96
CA SER A 637 35.79 1.74 30.06
C SER A 637 36.07 0.96 31.34
N ASP A 638 35.15 0.99 32.30
CA ASP A 638 35.26 0.32 33.59
C ASP A 638 33.95 -0.41 33.93
N LEU A 639 33.95 -1.74 33.72
CA LEU A 639 32.83 -2.62 33.98
C LEU A 639 32.45 -2.66 35.48
N SER A 640 33.37 -2.31 36.38
CA SER A 640 33.07 -2.27 37.83
C SER A 640 32.13 -1.13 38.22
N ARG A 641 31.92 -0.16 37.31
CA ARG A 641 31.03 1.01 37.48
C ARG A 641 29.71 0.89 36.72
N ALA A 642 29.48 -0.24 36.06
CA ALA A 642 28.29 -0.48 35.26
C ALA A 642 27.37 -1.52 35.91
N ALA A 643 26.10 -1.17 36.06
CA ALA A 643 25.06 -2.13 36.42
C ALA A 643 24.64 -2.88 35.15
N PHE A 644 25.17 -4.08 34.96
CA PHE A 644 24.76 -4.95 33.86
C PHE A 644 23.46 -5.69 34.22
N ALA A 645 22.48 -5.64 33.32
CA ALA A 645 21.55 -6.74 33.14
C ALA A 645 22.17 -7.64 32.05
N ALA A 646 22.53 -8.88 32.41
CA ALA A 646 23.18 -9.82 31.51
C ALA A 646 22.17 -10.89 31.06
N SER A 647 22.07 -11.08 29.74
CA SER A 647 21.61 -12.33 29.13
C SER A 647 22.83 -13.22 28.89
N ASN A 648 22.70 -14.54 29.05
CA ASN A 648 23.80 -15.51 28.98
C ASN A 648 24.19 -15.96 27.54
N ARG A 649 23.89 -15.17 26.52
CA ARG A 649 24.30 -15.44 25.13
C ARG A 649 25.12 -14.28 24.58
N ALA A 650 26.44 -14.44 24.68
CA ALA A 650 27.46 -13.78 23.85
C ALA A 650 28.39 -14.86 23.32
#